data_AF-A0A9X5I677-F1
#
_entry.id   AF-A0A9X5I677-F1
#
_cell.length_a   1.000
_cell.length_b   1.000
_cell.length_c   1.000
_cell.angle_alpha   90.00
_cell.angle_beta   90.00
_cell.angle_gamma   90.00
#
_symmetry.space_group_name_H-M   'P 1'
#
loop_
_entity.id
_entity.type
_entity.pdbx_description
1 polymer ?
#
loop_
_entity_poly.entity_id
_entity_poly.type
_entity_poly.pdbx_seq_one_letter_code
_entity_poly.pdbx_strand_id
1 'polypeptide(L)'
;MLQILSQLFSQWRKQFWLSIATLIVFAIAIGSMRISLARIVTPTHPLDALTAKEITAAVAVIKQKIPQREINFPIIALNEPDKTEVLNFQPGQPFKREVFTVVYDRSQNKTYEAVVTLKPKTKAAVLSSWQEIPGVQPAIMGPEYEIAAAVTKADPRWQAAMRKRGITDFKQVVVEGWAVGLVSEAEKSSGARLCRTLSYFKGDRWNYYGTPIEGVVATVDLNAKKLVSFSDTGVVALSQENWDYDSRSLVPLRTAAKLLKVLQPNGHTFKLNGNEVSWQGWKFRYMMHPRDGLILYQVQHEDGRKFRPLMYRASLSEMVVPYGDPNPQWSFRNAFDIGEYNFGTLSNTQERGKEVPENGVLLDAVLADSQGKPYVMPDVIGIYEKDDGVLWKHYDYRSERKDVRRDRQLIVTTTATIGNYDYAINWIFHQDGSLDVRIDLHGLVLAQGSDSVTTTNRDTYGKLIAKNIVGVNHQHFFNFRLDLDVDGEANMPMEMTVQSLPANANNPQGNAFVAKHVPLRSEKSAVRDLNIAEHREWAIASTTRKNQLGALTSYMLMPSGNTVFFPSQDATIRDRAGFATHHFWVTKYKPKELHAGGEYPNQSNSQRGLPTLVANDEPLIGQDLVAWYTFGTTHVPRPEDWPVMPVHHAGFKLMPVGFFTRNPAIYLPESTPVKHSS
;
A
#
# COMPACT_ATOMS: atom_id res chain seq x y z
N MET A 1 6.06 -64.95 -23.12
CA MET A 1 6.04 -63.52 -23.54
C MET A 1 5.33 -62.61 -22.52
N LEU A 2 4.12 -62.94 -22.06
CA LEU A 2 3.37 -62.16 -21.06
C LEU A 2 4.04 -62.02 -19.67
N GLN A 3 4.73 -63.07 -19.19
CA GLN A 3 5.45 -63.01 -17.90
C GLN A 3 6.67 -62.07 -17.93
N ILE A 4 7.36 -61.96 -19.07
CA ILE A 4 8.54 -61.10 -19.22
C ILE A 4 8.12 -59.62 -19.26
N LEU A 5 7.01 -59.31 -19.94
CA LEU A 5 6.43 -57.97 -19.97
C LEU A 5 5.95 -57.49 -18.59
N SER A 6 5.38 -58.39 -17.79
CA SER A 6 4.97 -58.11 -16.40
C SER A 6 6.16 -57.74 -15.50
N GLN A 7 7.27 -58.47 -15.59
CA GLN A 7 8.47 -58.18 -14.80
C GLN A 7 9.14 -56.87 -15.22
N LEU A 8 9.19 -56.57 -16.52
CA LEU A 8 9.72 -55.31 -17.05
C LEU A 8 8.87 -54.11 -16.60
N PHE A 9 7.54 -54.24 -16.61
CA PHE A 9 6.64 -53.19 -16.11
C PHE A 9 6.81 -52.93 -14.60
N SER A 10 7.02 -53.99 -13.82
CA SER A 10 7.27 -53.90 -12.37
C SER A 10 8.59 -53.18 -12.07
N GLN A 11 9.66 -53.52 -12.79
CA GLN A 11 10.96 -52.86 -12.65
C GLN A 11 10.91 -51.39 -13.07
N TRP A 12 10.24 -51.07 -14.19
CA TRP A 12 10.10 -49.70 -14.66
C TRP A 12 9.32 -48.84 -13.67
N ARG A 13 8.23 -49.38 -13.09
CA ARG A 13 7.44 -48.69 -12.07
C ARG A 13 8.24 -48.45 -10.79
N LYS A 14 9.08 -49.40 -10.36
CA LYS A 14 9.99 -49.21 -9.21
C LYS A 14 11.04 -48.14 -9.47
N GLN A 15 11.67 -48.13 -10.65
CA GLN A 15 12.65 -47.10 -11.01
C GLN A 15 12.01 -45.71 -11.14
N PHE A 16 10.80 -45.63 -11.70
CA PHE A 16 10.04 -44.37 -11.81
C PHE A 16 9.75 -43.77 -10.42
N TRP A 17 9.29 -44.59 -9.46
CA TRP A 17 9.05 -44.13 -8.09
C TRP A 17 10.34 -43.78 -7.34
N LEU A 18 11.45 -44.49 -7.59
CA LEU A 18 12.76 -44.14 -7.02
C LEU A 18 13.23 -42.76 -7.52
N SER A 19 13.07 -42.48 -8.82
CA SER A 19 13.43 -41.19 -9.42
C SER A 19 12.58 -40.04 -8.88
N ILE A 20 11.26 -40.26 -8.69
CA ILE A 20 10.37 -39.27 -8.05
C ILE A 20 10.76 -39.04 -6.59
N ALA A 21 11.02 -40.10 -5.82
CA ALA A 21 11.45 -39.96 -4.44
C ALA A 21 12.79 -39.20 -4.34
N THR A 22 13.73 -39.45 -5.25
CA THR A 22 15.01 -38.74 -5.30
C THR A 22 14.83 -37.27 -5.68
N LEU A 23 13.95 -36.94 -6.63
CA LEU A 23 13.57 -35.57 -7.00
C LEU A 23 12.88 -34.82 -5.85
N ILE A 24 12.00 -35.50 -5.09
CA ILE A 24 11.34 -34.92 -3.91
C ILE A 24 12.36 -34.66 -2.80
N VAL A 25 13.28 -35.60 -2.54
CA VAL A 25 14.35 -35.40 -1.55
C VAL A 25 15.29 -34.27 -1.98
N PHE A 26 15.60 -34.15 -3.27
CA PHE A 26 16.42 -33.06 -3.80
C PHE A 26 15.69 -31.71 -3.76
N ALA A 27 14.38 -31.68 -4.05
CA ALA A 27 13.55 -30.47 -3.94
C ALA A 27 13.37 -30.03 -2.48
N ILE A 28 13.20 -30.97 -1.54
CA ILE A 28 13.17 -30.69 -0.11
C ILE A 28 14.55 -30.22 0.35
N ALA A 29 15.64 -30.81 -0.12
CA ALA A 29 17.01 -30.37 0.19
C ALA A 29 17.33 -28.97 -0.35
N ILE A 30 16.85 -28.61 -1.55
CA ILE A 30 17.00 -27.26 -2.13
C ILE A 30 16.08 -26.26 -1.41
N GLY A 31 14.85 -26.65 -1.07
CA GLY A 31 13.94 -25.85 -0.25
C GLY A 31 14.46 -25.61 1.17
N SER A 32 15.14 -26.60 1.78
CA SER A 32 15.79 -26.45 3.08
C SER A 32 17.18 -25.80 3.01
N MET A 33 17.89 -25.86 1.87
CA MET A 33 19.09 -25.05 1.63
C MET A 33 18.77 -23.56 1.42
N ARG A 34 17.62 -23.21 0.82
CA ARG A 34 17.17 -21.80 0.76
C ARG A 34 16.79 -21.24 2.14
N ILE A 35 16.45 -22.09 3.10
CA ILE A 35 16.17 -21.71 4.49
C ILE A 35 17.47 -21.42 5.28
N SER A 36 18.66 -21.73 4.74
CA SER A 36 19.89 -21.70 5.54
C SER A 36 21.08 -21.04 4.84
N LEU A 37 20.93 -19.78 4.43
CA LEU A 37 22.01 -18.80 4.28
C LEU A 37 21.44 -17.37 4.20
N ALA A 38 20.49 -17.03 5.08
CA ALA A 38 20.26 -15.61 5.37
C ALA A 38 21.60 -15.06 5.86
N ARG A 39 22.27 -14.23 5.04
CA ARG A 39 23.47 -13.50 5.47
C ARG A 39 23.11 -12.86 6.81
N ILE A 40 23.95 -13.04 7.82
CA ILE A 40 23.82 -12.30 9.08
C ILE A 40 24.09 -10.84 8.73
N VAL A 41 23.04 -10.12 8.33
CA VAL A 41 23.11 -8.69 8.06
C VAL A 41 23.18 -8.03 9.43
N THR A 42 24.34 -7.48 9.75
CA THR A 42 24.47 -6.60 10.91
C THR A 42 24.02 -5.22 10.45
N PRO A 43 23.03 -4.59 11.12
CA PRO A 43 22.65 -3.22 10.80
C PRO A 43 23.88 -2.31 10.83
N THR A 44 24.09 -1.58 9.73
CA THR A 44 25.18 -0.61 9.55
C THR A 44 24.67 0.83 9.52
N HIS A 45 23.35 1.01 9.37
CA HIS A 45 22.67 2.28 9.36
C HIS A 45 21.48 2.25 10.36
N PRO A 46 21.16 3.37 11.04
CA PRO A 46 20.05 3.42 11.99
C PRO A 46 18.68 3.10 11.35
N LEU A 47 18.52 3.36 10.05
CA LEU A 47 17.33 3.03 9.24
C LEU A 47 17.39 1.68 8.52
N ASP A 48 18.33 0.78 8.85
CA ASP A 48 18.26 -0.60 8.30
C ASP A 48 17.03 -1.33 8.89
N ALA A 49 16.41 -2.23 8.13
CA ALA A 49 15.30 -3.05 8.61
C ALA A 49 15.71 -3.91 9.83
N LEU A 50 14.75 -4.28 10.67
CA LEU A 50 15.02 -5.19 11.79
C LEU A 50 15.48 -6.56 11.30
N THR A 51 16.44 -7.15 12.00
CA THR A 51 16.86 -8.54 11.77
C THR A 51 15.97 -9.51 12.54
N ALA A 52 15.93 -10.78 12.11
CA ALA A 52 15.21 -11.83 12.83
C ALA A 52 15.70 -12.00 14.29
N LYS A 53 16.99 -11.75 14.55
CA LYS A 53 17.57 -11.79 15.90
C LYS A 53 17.08 -10.64 16.78
N GLU A 54 17.00 -9.44 16.19
CA GLU A 54 16.47 -8.25 16.87
C GLU A 54 15.00 -8.43 17.25
N ILE A 55 14.18 -8.94 16.32
CA ILE A 55 12.77 -9.29 16.56
C ILE A 55 12.66 -10.33 17.69
N THR A 56 13.40 -11.43 17.59
CA THR A 56 13.36 -12.51 18.61
C THR A 56 13.73 -11.98 20.00
N ALA A 57 14.77 -11.14 20.09
CA ALA A 57 15.20 -10.56 21.35
C ALA A 57 14.15 -9.62 21.96
N ALA A 58 13.50 -8.79 21.14
CA ALA A 58 12.44 -7.91 21.59
C ALA A 58 11.21 -8.69 22.09
N VAL A 59 10.77 -9.69 21.33
CA VAL A 59 9.62 -10.54 21.69
C VAL A 59 9.86 -11.31 22.98
N ALA A 60 11.09 -11.79 23.21
CA ALA A 60 11.45 -12.46 24.46
C ALA A 60 11.28 -11.54 25.69
N VAL A 61 11.72 -10.29 25.59
CA VAL A 61 11.56 -9.28 26.65
C VAL A 61 10.08 -8.98 26.91
N ILE A 62 9.27 -8.85 25.86
CA ILE A 62 7.83 -8.58 25.98
C ILE A 62 7.10 -9.76 26.63
N LYS A 63 7.38 -10.99 26.22
CA LYS A 63 6.77 -12.19 26.81
C LYS A 63 7.13 -12.37 28.29
N GLN A 64 8.28 -11.86 28.74
CA GLN A 64 8.66 -11.84 30.16
C GLN A 64 7.90 -10.78 30.97
N LYS A 65 7.45 -9.68 30.35
CA LYS A 65 6.70 -8.61 31.02
C LYS A 65 5.29 -9.06 31.43
N ILE A 66 4.64 -9.89 30.61
CA ILE A 66 3.30 -10.44 30.86
C ILE A 66 3.28 -11.96 30.63
N PRO A 67 3.95 -12.73 31.50
CA PRO A 67 4.07 -14.18 31.33
C PRO A 67 2.70 -14.85 31.44
N GLN A 68 2.53 -15.98 30.75
CA GLN A 68 1.34 -16.83 30.80
C GLN A 68 0.04 -16.18 30.27
N ARG A 69 0.10 -15.03 29.59
CA ARG A 69 -1.04 -14.42 28.89
C ARG A 69 -1.11 -14.84 27.43
N GLU A 70 -2.32 -14.95 26.87
CA GLU A 70 -2.54 -15.08 25.43
C GLU A 70 -2.34 -13.71 24.79
N ILE A 71 -1.14 -13.46 24.28
CA ILE A 71 -0.76 -12.19 23.66
C ILE A 71 -0.44 -12.39 22.19
N ASN A 72 -0.78 -11.39 21.40
CA ASN A 72 -0.45 -11.30 19.99
C ASN A 72 0.32 -10.01 19.70
N PHE A 73 1.00 -9.99 18.56
CA PHE A 73 1.78 -8.85 18.09
C PHE A 73 1.22 -8.34 16.76
N PRO A 74 0.22 -7.45 16.77
CA PRO A 74 -0.27 -6.81 15.56
C PRO A 74 0.83 -6.09 14.76
N ILE A 75 1.80 -5.47 15.45
CA ILE A 75 2.92 -4.76 14.83
C ILE A 75 4.20 -5.08 15.60
N ILE A 76 5.27 -5.40 14.88
CA ILE A 76 6.66 -5.33 15.34
C ILE A 76 7.45 -4.62 14.25
N ALA A 77 7.96 -3.43 14.55
CA ALA A 77 8.65 -2.59 13.59
C ALA A 77 9.89 -1.96 14.22
N LEU A 78 10.79 -1.43 13.38
CA LEU A 78 11.82 -0.52 13.86
C LEU A 78 11.11 0.65 14.56
N ASN A 79 11.48 0.95 15.80
CA ASN A 79 11.13 2.25 16.37
C ASN A 79 12.01 3.27 15.66
N GLU A 80 11.44 4.01 14.72
CA GLU A 80 12.20 4.94 13.88
C GLU A 80 13.05 5.87 14.78
N PRO A 81 14.37 5.97 14.52
CA PRO A 81 15.23 6.85 15.29
C PRO A 81 14.84 8.31 15.11
N ASP A 82 15.31 9.16 16.03
CA ASP A 82 15.11 10.60 15.91
C ASP A 82 15.70 11.13 14.59
N LYS A 83 14.93 12.01 13.92
CA LYS A 83 15.31 12.57 12.60
C LYS A 83 16.66 13.27 12.65
N THR A 84 16.94 14.03 13.71
CA THR A 84 18.22 14.72 13.89
C THR A 84 19.37 13.74 14.10
N GLU A 85 19.16 12.63 14.82
CA GLU A 85 20.17 11.57 14.95
C GLU A 85 20.51 10.93 13.59
N VAL A 86 19.50 10.67 12.75
CA VAL A 86 19.69 10.09 11.42
C VAL A 86 20.38 11.06 10.46
N LEU A 87 19.98 12.33 10.43
CA LEU A 87 20.59 13.34 9.55
C LEU A 87 22.06 13.61 9.90
N ASN A 88 22.43 13.48 11.17
CA ASN A 88 23.81 13.65 11.63
C ASN A 88 24.66 12.37 11.58
N PHE A 89 24.03 11.21 11.32
CA PHE A 89 24.72 9.91 11.32
C PHE A 89 25.83 9.86 10.27
N GLN A 90 26.99 9.36 10.67
CA GLN A 90 28.09 9.01 9.76
C GLN A 90 28.38 7.51 9.80
N PRO A 91 28.70 6.88 8.64
CA PRO A 91 29.04 5.46 8.59
C PRO A 91 30.09 5.06 9.64
N GLY A 92 29.82 4.00 10.39
CA GLY A 92 30.70 3.48 11.45
C GLY A 92 30.48 4.08 12.83
N GLN A 93 29.68 5.15 12.98
CA GLN A 93 29.26 5.64 14.28
C GLN A 93 28.29 4.66 14.97
N PRO A 94 28.31 4.55 16.31
CA PRO A 94 27.28 3.81 17.03
C PRO A 94 25.95 4.56 16.93
N PHE A 95 24.85 3.81 16.89
CA PHE A 95 23.48 4.36 16.89
C PHE A 95 22.59 3.61 17.87
N LYS A 96 21.55 4.29 18.34
CA LYS A 96 20.50 3.70 19.15
C LYS A 96 19.65 2.78 18.26
N ARG A 97 19.29 1.61 18.78
CA ARG A 97 18.52 0.62 18.04
C ARG A 97 17.36 0.12 18.88
N GLU A 98 16.15 0.38 18.41
CA GLU A 98 14.93 0.16 19.18
C GLU A 98 13.86 -0.55 18.34
N VAL A 99 13.06 -1.39 18.99
CA VAL A 99 11.95 -2.10 18.39
C VAL A 99 10.67 -1.56 19.00
N PHE A 100 9.76 -1.06 18.17
CA PHE A 100 8.40 -0.70 18.55
C PHE A 100 7.49 -1.92 18.35
N THR A 101 6.62 -2.17 19.32
CA THR A 101 5.64 -3.25 19.24
C THR A 101 4.27 -2.77 19.68
N VAL A 102 3.24 -3.11 18.90
CA VAL A 102 1.87 -3.17 19.40
C VAL A 102 1.65 -4.58 19.94
N VAL A 103 1.18 -4.68 21.19
CA VAL A 103 0.91 -5.95 21.87
C VAL A 103 -0.56 -6.00 22.22
N TYR A 104 -1.26 -7.01 21.72
CA TYR A 104 -2.66 -7.26 22.04
C TYR A 104 -2.75 -8.38 23.07
N ASP A 105 -3.22 -8.06 24.27
CA ASP A 105 -3.55 -9.04 25.31
C ASP A 105 -5.00 -9.46 25.16
N ARG A 106 -5.20 -10.62 24.52
CA ARG A 106 -6.53 -11.16 24.24
C ARG A 106 -7.29 -11.48 25.50
N SER A 107 -6.60 -11.99 26.52
CA SER A 107 -7.20 -12.43 27.77
C SER A 107 -7.87 -11.29 28.54
N GLN A 108 -7.39 -10.06 28.34
CA GLN A 108 -7.93 -8.86 28.97
C GLN A 108 -8.60 -7.91 27.98
N ASN A 109 -8.57 -8.22 26.68
CA ASN A 109 -8.98 -7.34 25.60
C ASN A 109 -8.32 -5.95 25.72
N LYS A 110 -7.00 -5.94 25.87
CA LYS A 110 -6.19 -4.72 26.07
C LYS A 110 -5.10 -4.60 25.02
N THR A 111 -4.81 -3.37 24.64
CA THR A 111 -3.76 -3.01 23.69
C THR A 111 -2.66 -2.27 24.42
N TYR A 112 -1.41 -2.62 24.14
CA TYR A 112 -0.23 -1.94 24.67
C TYR A 112 0.72 -1.54 23.56
N GLU A 113 1.37 -0.40 23.74
CA GLU A 113 2.57 -0.02 23.00
C GLU A 113 3.79 -0.29 23.86
N ALA A 114 4.82 -0.86 23.26
CA ALA A 114 6.08 -1.08 23.94
C ALA A 114 7.27 -0.74 23.04
N VAL A 115 8.34 -0.29 23.67
CA VAL A 115 9.62 -0.03 23.02
C VAL A 115 10.69 -0.85 23.71
N VAL A 116 11.44 -1.64 22.95
CA VAL A 116 12.57 -2.42 23.45
C VAL A 116 13.87 -1.86 22.87
N THR A 117 14.77 -1.40 23.73
CA THR A 117 16.11 -0.99 23.31
C THR A 117 17.04 -2.19 23.22
N LEU A 118 17.69 -2.32 22.07
CA LEU A 118 18.66 -3.37 21.78
C LEU A 118 20.07 -2.88 22.09
N LYS A 119 20.88 -3.70 22.73
CA LYS A 119 22.28 -3.42 23.07
C LYS A 119 23.19 -4.38 22.30
N PRO A 120 23.61 -4.04 21.06
CA PRO A 120 24.37 -4.95 20.21
C PRO A 120 25.65 -5.49 20.86
N LYS A 121 26.38 -4.63 21.59
CA LYS A 121 27.64 -5.00 22.27
C LYS A 121 27.45 -6.08 23.34
N THR A 122 26.39 -5.99 24.12
CA THR A 122 26.12 -6.94 25.23
C THR A 122 25.13 -8.03 24.84
N LYS A 123 24.58 -7.99 23.62
CA LYS A 123 23.48 -8.83 23.14
C LYS A 123 22.24 -8.81 24.06
N ALA A 124 22.08 -7.74 24.84
CA ALA A 124 20.94 -7.58 25.73
C ALA A 124 19.81 -6.82 25.01
N ALA A 125 18.58 -7.11 25.39
CA ALA A 125 17.39 -6.33 25.03
C ALA A 125 16.72 -5.88 26.33
N VAL A 126 16.29 -4.62 26.38
CA VAL A 126 15.73 -3.99 27.58
C VAL A 126 14.41 -3.33 27.24
N LEU A 127 13.37 -3.59 28.03
CA LEU A 127 12.08 -2.92 27.91
C LEU A 127 12.22 -1.46 28.36
N SER A 128 12.10 -0.54 27.41
CA SER A 128 12.29 0.89 27.64
C SER A 128 10.98 1.65 27.82
N SER A 129 9.90 1.16 27.22
CA SER A 129 8.54 1.68 27.43
C SER A 129 7.52 0.55 27.40
N TRP A 130 6.46 0.70 28.18
CA TRP A 130 5.29 -0.17 28.21
C TRP A 130 4.08 0.67 28.61
N GLN A 131 3.16 0.90 27.68
CA GLN A 131 2.03 1.79 27.86
C GLN A 131 0.74 1.11 27.40
N GLU A 132 -0.29 1.06 28.25
CA GLU A 132 -1.64 0.66 27.84
C GLU A 132 -2.25 1.79 26.98
N ILE A 133 -2.86 1.40 25.86
CA ILE A 133 -3.64 2.30 25.00
C ILE A 133 -5.12 1.94 25.22
N PRO A 134 -5.84 2.69 26.06
CA PRO A 134 -7.19 2.30 26.48
C PRO A 134 -8.21 2.48 25.35
N GLY A 135 -9.12 1.51 25.23
CA GLY A 135 -10.30 1.61 24.36
C GLY A 135 -10.04 1.51 22.86
N VAL A 136 -8.86 1.06 22.45
CA VAL A 136 -8.52 0.86 21.03
C VAL A 136 -8.42 -0.62 20.67
N GLN A 137 -8.73 -0.93 19.40
CA GLN A 137 -8.53 -2.25 18.81
C GLN A 137 -7.45 -2.15 17.72
N PRO A 138 -6.40 -2.97 17.75
CA PRO A 138 -5.42 -3.03 16.67
C PRO A 138 -6.00 -3.73 15.43
N ALA A 139 -5.26 -3.65 14.32
CA ALA A 139 -5.56 -4.35 13.07
C ALA A 139 -5.94 -5.83 13.30
N ILE A 140 -6.80 -6.37 12.45
CA ILE A 140 -7.16 -7.79 12.48
C ILE A 140 -5.94 -8.62 12.04
N MET A 141 -5.75 -9.75 12.70
CA MET A 141 -4.59 -10.62 12.48
C MET A 141 -5.01 -11.95 11.81
N GLY A 142 -4.08 -12.57 11.07
CA GLY A 142 -4.30 -13.83 10.36
C GLY A 142 -5.10 -14.91 11.12
N PRO A 143 -4.69 -15.32 12.33
CA PRO A 143 -5.41 -16.34 13.10
C PRO A 143 -6.84 -15.97 13.49
N GLU A 144 -7.21 -14.68 13.47
CA GLU A 144 -8.54 -14.23 13.81
C GLU A 144 -9.55 -14.48 12.69
N TYR A 145 -9.10 -14.49 11.43
CA TYR A 145 -9.95 -14.89 10.30
C TYR A 145 -10.38 -16.35 10.41
N GLU A 146 -9.47 -17.24 10.85
CA GLU A 146 -9.79 -18.65 11.08
C GLU A 146 -10.83 -18.81 12.19
N ILE A 147 -10.69 -18.03 13.27
CA ILE A 147 -11.65 -18.03 14.38
C ILE A 147 -13.02 -17.54 13.91
N ALA A 148 -13.07 -16.42 13.19
CA ALA A 148 -14.32 -15.87 12.66
C ALA A 148 -15.02 -16.91 11.77
N ALA A 149 -14.30 -17.54 10.85
CA ALA A 149 -14.83 -18.55 9.95
C ALA A 149 -15.34 -19.80 10.70
N ALA A 150 -14.57 -20.32 11.66
CA ALA A 150 -14.95 -21.51 12.44
C ALA A 150 -16.21 -21.26 13.28
N VAL A 151 -16.28 -20.12 13.97
CA VAL A 151 -17.43 -19.78 14.82
C VAL A 151 -18.69 -19.60 13.96
N THR A 152 -18.61 -18.89 12.83
CA THR A 152 -19.73 -18.71 11.91
C THR A 152 -20.24 -20.05 11.35
N LYS A 153 -19.34 -20.93 10.89
CA LYS A 153 -19.73 -22.24 10.34
C LYS A 153 -20.36 -23.18 11.37
N ALA A 154 -19.99 -23.04 12.64
CA ALA A 154 -20.53 -23.83 13.73
C ALA A 154 -21.94 -23.38 14.17
N ASP A 155 -22.36 -22.15 13.85
CA ASP A 155 -23.63 -21.60 14.35
C ASP A 155 -24.85 -22.23 13.63
N PRO A 156 -25.83 -22.79 14.37
CA PRO A 156 -27.01 -23.42 13.77
C PRO A 156 -27.84 -22.51 12.88
N ARG A 157 -27.86 -21.19 13.13
CA ARG A 157 -28.61 -20.21 12.32
C ARG A 157 -27.94 -20.01 10.97
N TRP A 158 -26.60 -19.90 10.94
CA TRP A 158 -25.85 -19.85 9.69
C TRP A 158 -26.03 -21.15 8.89
N GLN A 159 -25.94 -22.30 9.55
CA GLN A 159 -26.17 -23.59 8.90
C GLN A 159 -27.60 -23.71 8.33
N ALA A 160 -28.61 -23.20 9.04
CA ALA A 160 -29.97 -23.14 8.53
C ALA A 160 -30.10 -22.22 7.30
N ALA A 161 -29.44 -21.06 7.31
CA ALA A 161 -29.39 -20.14 6.17
C ALA A 161 -28.71 -20.77 4.93
N MET A 162 -27.66 -21.57 5.13
CA MET A 162 -27.02 -22.35 4.05
C MET A 162 -27.97 -23.43 3.51
N ARG A 163 -28.62 -24.21 4.39
CA ARG A 163 -29.60 -25.24 3.97
C ARG A 163 -30.79 -24.65 3.22
N LYS A 164 -31.26 -23.45 3.60
CA LYS A 164 -32.31 -22.70 2.89
C LYS A 164 -31.92 -22.38 1.44
N ARG A 165 -30.62 -22.31 1.15
CA ARG A 165 -30.04 -22.07 -0.18
C ARG A 165 -29.61 -23.37 -0.88
N GLY A 166 -30.02 -24.53 -0.36
CA GLY A 166 -29.66 -25.85 -0.92
C GLY A 166 -28.25 -26.34 -0.58
N ILE A 167 -27.49 -25.60 0.23
CA ILE A 167 -26.11 -25.95 0.59
C ILE A 167 -26.15 -26.81 1.87
N THR A 168 -25.83 -28.10 1.72
CA THR A 168 -25.80 -29.06 2.84
C THR A 168 -24.39 -29.44 3.27
N ASP A 169 -23.41 -29.33 2.36
CA ASP A 169 -21.99 -29.45 2.67
C ASP A 169 -21.35 -28.07 2.87
N PHE A 170 -21.19 -27.68 4.13
CA PHE A 170 -20.65 -26.38 4.51
C PHE A 170 -19.15 -26.23 4.21
N LYS A 171 -18.44 -27.30 3.85
CA LYS A 171 -17.04 -27.21 3.40
C LYS A 171 -16.91 -26.50 2.06
N GLN A 172 -17.98 -26.50 1.26
CA GLN A 172 -18.05 -25.79 -0.02
C GLN A 172 -18.27 -24.28 0.13
N VAL A 173 -18.43 -23.77 1.35
CA VAL A 173 -18.58 -22.34 1.61
C VAL A 173 -17.28 -21.78 2.17
N VAL A 174 -16.75 -20.75 1.53
CA VAL A 174 -15.68 -19.91 2.10
C VAL A 174 -16.35 -18.84 2.97
N VAL A 175 -15.81 -18.65 4.18
CA VAL A 175 -16.25 -17.59 5.09
C VAL A 175 -15.07 -16.68 5.31
N GLU A 176 -15.17 -15.44 4.83
CA GLU A 176 -14.12 -14.43 4.97
C GLU A 176 -14.43 -13.50 6.13
N GLY A 177 -13.41 -13.17 6.93
CA GLY A 177 -13.52 -12.17 7.98
C GLY A 177 -13.13 -10.78 7.48
N TRP A 178 -13.90 -9.79 7.90
CA TRP A 178 -13.73 -8.37 7.59
C TRP A 178 -13.65 -7.57 8.89
N ALA A 179 -12.86 -6.51 8.89
CA ALA A 179 -12.98 -5.46 9.89
C ALA A 179 -14.42 -4.94 9.90
N VAL A 180 -14.92 -4.61 11.08
CA VAL A 180 -16.34 -4.30 11.24
C VAL A 180 -16.73 -2.93 10.69
N GLY A 181 -15.79 -2.10 10.25
CA GLY A 181 -16.08 -0.78 9.71
C GLY A 181 -16.92 0.05 10.69
N LEU A 182 -18.10 0.49 10.26
CA LEU A 182 -19.03 1.21 11.13
C LEU A 182 -19.61 0.27 12.21
N VAL A 183 -19.42 0.66 13.48
CA VAL A 183 -20.00 -0.05 14.63
C VAL A 183 -21.14 0.75 15.25
N SER A 184 -22.23 0.06 15.58
CA SER A 184 -23.36 0.58 16.32
C SER A 184 -22.99 0.94 17.77
N GLU A 185 -23.80 1.76 18.44
CA GLU A 185 -23.56 2.11 19.85
C GLU A 185 -23.62 0.87 20.77
N ALA A 186 -24.42 -0.14 20.42
CA ALA A 186 -24.47 -1.40 21.13
C ALA A 186 -23.17 -2.22 20.95
N GLU A 187 -22.66 -2.34 19.72
CA GLU A 187 -21.38 -3.00 19.44
C GLU A 187 -20.24 -2.29 20.16
N LYS A 188 -20.21 -0.95 20.13
CA LYS A 188 -19.23 -0.14 20.85
C LYS A 188 -19.30 -0.34 22.36
N SER A 189 -20.50 -0.27 22.94
CA SER A 189 -20.72 -0.43 24.39
C SER A 189 -20.34 -1.82 24.89
N SER A 190 -20.37 -2.84 24.02
CA SER A 190 -19.92 -4.19 24.37
C SER A 190 -18.42 -4.28 24.68
N GLY A 191 -17.62 -3.36 24.12
CA GLY A 191 -16.16 -3.40 24.17
C GLY A 191 -15.54 -4.59 23.44
N ALA A 192 -16.32 -5.46 22.80
CA ALA A 192 -15.82 -6.68 22.18
C ALA A 192 -14.88 -6.39 21.00
N ARG A 193 -13.96 -7.33 20.74
CA ARG A 193 -13.15 -7.34 19.53
C ARG A 193 -13.92 -8.07 18.45
N LEU A 194 -14.39 -7.32 17.46
CA LEU A 194 -15.40 -7.79 16.52
C LEU A 194 -14.79 -8.05 15.13
N CYS A 195 -15.38 -9.01 14.41
CA CYS A 195 -15.12 -9.25 12.99
C CYS A 195 -16.43 -9.62 12.31
N ARG A 196 -16.70 -9.05 11.13
CA ARG A 196 -17.87 -9.41 10.31
C ARG A 196 -17.47 -10.50 9.35
N THR A 197 -18.35 -11.48 9.13
CA THR A 197 -18.07 -12.59 8.21
C THR A 197 -18.98 -12.58 7.00
N LEU A 198 -18.39 -12.72 5.82
CA LEU A 198 -19.06 -12.82 4.52
C LEU A 198 -18.94 -14.24 3.99
N SER A 199 -20.00 -14.75 3.35
CA SER A 199 -20.03 -16.13 2.87
C SER A 199 -20.04 -16.19 1.35
N TYR A 200 -19.22 -17.09 0.77
CA TYR A 200 -19.10 -17.31 -0.67
C TYR A 200 -19.21 -18.80 -0.98
N PHE A 201 -20.02 -19.16 -1.96
CA PHE A 201 -20.12 -20.55 -2.39
C PHE A 201 -18.99 -20.87 -3.36
N LYS A 202 -18.07 -21.73 -2.94
CA LYS A 202 -16.94 -22.17 -3.76
C LYS A 202 -17.33 -23.32 -4.69
N GLY A 203 -18.00 -24.35 -4.15
CA GLY A 203 -18.26 -25.59 -4.90
C GLY A 203 -16.97 -26.17 -5.49
N ASP A 204 -17.01 -26.48 -6.79
CA ASP A 204 -15.84 -26.94 -7.57
C ASP A 204 -15.02 -25.79 -8.22
N ARG A 205 -15.44 -24.54 -8.03
CA ARG A 205 -14.77 -23.34 -8.59
C ARG A 205 -13.61 -22.94 -7.69
N TRP A 206 -12.60 -22.29 -8.25
CA TRP A 206 -11.52 -21.75 -7.42
C TRP A 206 -11.73 -20.27 -7.10
N ASN A 207 -12.29 -19.48 -8.02
CA ASN A 207 -12.71 -18.10 -7.80
C ASN A 207 -14.09 -18.06 -7.13
N TYR A 208 -14.11 -18.15 -5.79
CA TYR A 208 -15.34 -18.09 -5.01
C TYR A 208 -15.96 -16.68 -4.93
N TYR A 209 -15.21 -15.60 -5.23
CA TYR A 209 -15.76 -14.24 -5.28
C TYR A 209 -16.85 -14.09 -6.34
N GLY A 210 -16.85 -14.96 -7.37
CA GLY A 210 -17.91 -15.00 -8.37
C GLY A 210 -19.23 -15.61 -7.89
N THR A 211 -19.36 -16.02 -6.63
CA THR A 211 -20.59 -16.62 -6.12
C THR A 211 -20.84 -16.20 -4.67
N PRO A 212 -21.06 -14.89 -4.41
CA PRO A 212 -21.38 -14.39 -3.09
C PRO A 212 -22.71 -14.98 -2.60
N ILE A 213 -22.76 -15.37 -1.33
CA ILE A 213 -24.00 -15.78 -0.67
C ILE A 213 -24.63 -14.53 -0.05
N GLU A 214 -25.36 -13.80 -0.88
CA GLU A 214 -25.96 -12.52 -0.49
C GLU A 214 -27.01 -12.69 0.63
N GLY A 215 -27.08 -11.66 1.47
CA GLY A 215 -28.03 -11.58 2.57
C GLY A 215 -27.63 -12.35 3.84
N VAL A 216 -26.46 -13.00 3.87
CA VAL A 216 -25.95 -13.71 5.06
C VAL A 216 -24.69 -13.04 5.60
N VAL A 217 -24.84 -12.29 6.69
CA VAL A 217 -23.72 -11.68 7.43
C VAL A 217 -23.83 -12.05 8.90
N ALA A 218 -22.68 -12.32 9.51
CA ALA A 218 -22.58 -12.50 10.96
C ALA A 218 -21.52 -11.56 11.53
N THR A 219 -21.69 -11.14 12.78
CA THR A 219 -20.63 -10.49 13.56
C THR A 219 -20.18 -11.45 14.65
N VAL A 220 -18.88 -11.68 14.72
CA VAL A 220 -18.21 -12.57 15.68
C VAL A 220 -17.48 -11.72 16.72
N ASP A 221 -17.67 -12.03 18.00
CA ASP A 221 -16.74 -11.63 19.05
C ASP A 221 -15.55 -12.61 19.02
N LEU A 222 -14.41 -12.10 18.57
CA LEU A 222 -13.20 -12.88 18.37
C LEU A 222 -12.63 -13.40 19.69
N ASN A 223 -12.81 -12.69 20.80
CA ASN A 223 -12.27 -13.11 22.10
C ASN A 223 -13.16 -14.14 22.76
N ALA A 224 -14.47 -13.87 22.78
CA ALA A 224 -15.45 -14.80 23.33
C ALA A 224 -15.72 -16.00 22.39
N LYS A 225 -15.20 -15.96 21.15
CA LYS A 225 -15.36 -16.99 20.10
C LYS A 225 -16.83 -17.37 19.89
N LYS A 226 -17.69 -16.36 19.77
CA LYS A 226 -19.15 -16.53 19.60
C LYS A 226 -19.73 -15.51 18.62
N LEU A 227 -20.84 -15.87 17.98
CA LEU A 227 -21.63 -14.90 17.21
C LEU A 227 -22.36 -13.95 18.16
N VAL A 228 -22.21 -12.65 17.92
CA VAL A 228 -22.94 -11.59 18.64
C VAL A 228 -24.11 -11.05 17.82
N SER A 229 -24.04 -11.13 16.49
CA SER A 229 -25.16 -10.86 15.61
C SER A 229 -25.14 -11.80 14.40
N PHE A 230 -26.33 -12.06 13.84
CA PHE A 230 -26.53 -12.87 12.66
C PHE A 230 -27.71 -12.30 11.87
N SER A 231 -27.55 -12.19 10.56
CA SER A 231 -28.59 -11.73 9.65
C SER A 231 -28.72 -12.69 8.46
N ASP A 232 -29.95 -13.08 8.15
CA ASP A 232 -30.35 -13.73 6.89
C ASP A 232 -31.53 -12.95 6.30
N THR A 233 -31.29 -12.13 5.28
CA THR A 233 -32.32 -11.27 4.67
C THR A 233 -33.17 -11.99 3.62
N GLY A 234 -33.01 -13.30 3.45
CA GLY A 234 -33.69 -14.08 2.41
C GLY A 234 -32.74 -14.59 1.34
N VAL A 235 -33.25 -15.53 0.53
CA VAL A 235 -32.47 -16.16 -0.53
C VAL A 235 -32.38 -15.20 -1.72
N VAL A 236 -31.16 -14.96 -2.17
CA VAL A 236 -30.84 -14.34 -3.46
C VAL A 236 -30.18 -15.40 -4.32
N ALA A 237 -30.49 -15.42 -5.62
CA ALA A 237 -29.94 -16.38 -6.55
C ALA A 237 -28.40 -16.34 -6.58
N LEU A 238 -27.77 -17.52 -6.48
CA LEU A 238 -26.33 -17.68 -6.70
C LEU A 238 -26.05 -17.67 -8.21
N SER A 239 -24.95 -17.03 -8.62
CA SER A 239 -24.50 -17.09 -10.02
C SER A 239 -24.18 -18.53 -10.42
N GLN A 240 -24.79 -18.99 -11.52
CA GLN A 240 -24.57 -20.33 -12.07
C GLN A 240 -23.39 -20.38 -13.05
N GLU A 241 -22.84 -19.22 -13.43
CA GLU A 241 -21.71 -19.12 -14.36
C GLU A 241 -20.37 -19.41 -13.66
N ASN A 242 -19.38 -19.94 -14.41
CA ASN A 242 -18.03 -20.12 -13.92
C ASN A 242 -17.21 -18.85 -14.15
N TRP A 243 -16.69 -18.27 -13.07
CA TRP A 243 -15.90 -17.03 -13.09
C TRP A 243 -14.41 -17.26 -12.82
N ASP A 244 -13.94 -18.49 -12.93
CA ASP A 244 -12.53 -18.83 -12.91
C ASP A 244 -11.80 -18.19 -14.10
N TYR A 245 -10.74 -17.44 -13.83
CA TYR A 245 -10.01 -16.64 -14.84
C TYR A 245 -8.60 -17.18 -15.15
N ASP A 246 -8.30 -18.41 -14.76
CA ASP A 246 -7.03 -19.05 -15.11
C ASP A 246 -7.03 -19.61 -16.54
N SER A 247 -5.84 -19.76 -17.09
CA SER A 247 -5.63 -20.25 -18.46
C SER A 247 -6.31 -21.58 -18.80
N ARG A 248 -6.56 -22.45 -17.81
CA ARG A 248 -7.24 -23.74 -18.03
C ARG A 248 -8.76 -23.57 -18.16
N SER A 249 -9.31 -22.54 -17.51
CA SER A 249 -10.74 -22.23 -17.52
C SER A 249 -11.14 -21.42 -18.76
N LEU A 250 -10.22 -20.66 -19.35
CA LEU A 250 -10.47 -19.75 -20.48
C LEU A 250 -10.01 -20.31 -21.84
N VAL A 251 -10.49 -21.48 -22.24
CA VAL A 251 -10.12 -22.12 -23.52
C VAL A 251 -11.14 -21.84 -24.65
N PRO A 252 -10.69 -21.55 -25.90
CA PRO A 252 -9.30 -21.34 -26.31
C PRO A 252 -8.77 -19.94 -25.95
N LEU A 253 -7.49 -19.86 -25.60
CA LEU A 253 -6.80 -18.58 -25.42
C LEU A 253 -6.51 -17.91 -26.77
N ARG A 254 -6.40 -16.57 -26.77
CA ARG A 254 -5.88 -15.82 -27.91
C ARG A 254 -4.43 -16.23 -28.21
N THR A 255 -4.02 -16.13 -29.47
CA THR A 255 -2.62 -16.30 -29.85
C THR A 255 -1.73 -15.32 -29.08
N ALA A 256 -0.65 -15.84 -28.48
CA ALA A 256 0.30 -15.02 -27.75
C ALA A 256 0.90 -13.92 -28.63
N ALA A 257 1.12 -12.74 -28.05
CA ALA A 257 1.87 -11.67 -28.72
C ALA A 257 3.29 -12.15 -29.07
N LYS A 258 3.90 -11.53 -30.09
CA LYS A 258 5.31 -11.77 -30.40
C LYS A 258 6.17 -11.41 -29.20
N LEU A 259 7.22 -12.19 -28.95
CA LEU A 259 8.14 -11.97 -27.84
C LEU A 259 8.76 -10.57 -27.91
N LEU A 260 8.60 -9.80 -26.84
CA LEU A 260 9.33 -8.55 -26.59
C LEU A 260 10.35 -8.80 -25.49
N LYS A 261 11.64 -8.66 -25.80
CA LYS A 261 12.72 -8.89 -24.84
C LYS A 261 13.40 -7.58 -24.46
N VAL A 262 13.41 -7.28 -23.16
CA VAL A 262 14.14 -6.13 -22.59
C VAL A 262 15.48 -6.64 -22.05
N LEU A 263 16.58 -6.09 -22.57
CA LEU A 263 17.93 -6.54 -22.22
C LEU A 263 18.75 -5.39 -21.63
N GLN A 264 19.48 -5.68 -20.55
CA GLN A 264 20.50 -4.79 -19.98
C GLN A 264 21.84 -5.54 -19.92
N PRO A 265 22.55 -5.67 -21.05
CA PRO A 265 23.72 -6.57 -21.17
C PRO A 265 24.89 -6.19 -20.26
N ASN A 266 24.96 -4.92 -19.83
CA ASN A 266 26.02 -4.41 -18.95
C ASN A 266 25.55 -4.29 -17.49
N GLY A 267 24.45 -4.96 -17.12
CA GLY A 267 23.82 -4.84 -15.80
C GLY A 267 23.01 -3.56 -15.64
N HIS A 268 22.48 -3.38 -14.42
CA HIS A 268 21.65 -2.23 -14.07
C HIS A 268 22.51 -1.00 -13.75
N THR A 269 21.95 0.19 -13.96
CA THR A 269 22.61 1.46 -13.64
C THR A 269 22.49 1.81 -12.15
N PHE A 270 21.45 1.34 -11.48
CA PHE A 270 21.28 1.58 -10.05
C PHE A 270 22.25 0.72 -9.24
N LYS A 271 22.66 1.25 -8.08
CA LYS A 271 23.52 0.56 -7.12
C LYS A 271 22.76 0.35 -5.83
N LEU A 272 22.95 -0.82 -5.22
CA LEU A 272 22.42 -1.17 -3.92
C LEU A 272 23.56 -1.29 -2.91
N ASN A 273 23.41 -0.63 -1.77
CA ASN A 273 24.29 -0.78 -0.62
C ASN A 273 23.46 -0.93 0.65
N GLY A 274 23.21 -2.17 1.06
CA GLY A 274 22.20 -2.46 2.07
C GLY A 274 20.82 -2.01 1.57
N ASN A 275 20.17 -1.13 2.32
CA ASN A 275 18.91 -0.52 1.90
C ASN A 275 19.06 0.84 1.19
N GLU A 276 20.27 1.32 0.93
CA GLU A 276 20.52 2.54 0.13
C GLU A 276 20.53 2.21 -1.36
N VAL A 277 19.83 3.03 -2.14
CA VAL A 277 19.78 3.00 -3.59
C VAL A 277 20.44 4.27 -4.13
N SER A 278 21.24 4.15 -5.18
CA SER A 278 21.75 5.31 -5.93
C SER A 278 21.56 5.09 -7.43
N TRP A 279 21.01 6.08 -8.14
CA TRP A 279 20.67 5.97 -9.56
C TRP A 279 20.50 7.35 -10.20
N GLN A 280 21.25 7.65 -11.27
CA GLN A 280 21.06 8.84 -12.12
C GLN A 280 20.86 10.17 -11.34
N GLY A 281 21.70 10.41 -10.33
CA GLY A 281 21.62 11.60 -9.46
C GLY A 281 20.75 11.41 -8.22
N TRP A 282 19.86 10.43 -8.18
CA TRP A 282 19.09 10.07 -7.00
C TRP A 282 19.91 9.27 -5.99
N LYS A 283 19.67 9.54 -4.71
CA LYS A 283 20.07 8.70 -3.58
C LYS A 283 18.92 8.64 -2.57
N PHE A 284 18.59 7.46 -2.09
CA PHE A 284 17.54 7.25 -1.08
C PHE A 284 17.73 5.91 -0.38
N ARG A 285 16.94 5.66 0.66
CA ARG A 285 16.83 4.36 1.33
C ARG A 285 15.41 3.83 1.25
N TYR A 286 15.23 2.52 1.31
CA TYR A 286 13.91 1.88 1.36
C TYR A 286 13.76 0.98 2.60
N MET A 287 12.52 0.70 2.98
CA MET A 287 12.18 -0.31 3.98
C MET A 287 10.79 -0.91 3.68
N MET A 288 10.59 -2.17 4.02
CA MET A 288 9.24 -2.75 4.14
C MET A 288 8.76 -2.60 5.59
N HIS A 289 7.80 -1.73 5.84
CA HIS A 289 7.13 -1.55 7.12
C HIS A 289 5.93 -2.49 7.22
N PRO A 290 5.68 -3.20 8.34
CA PRO A 290 4.56 -4.14 8.45
C PRO A 290 3.18 -3.50 8.21
N ARG A 291 3.00 -2.22 8.56
CA ARG A 291 1.76 -1.47 8.31
C ARG A 291 1.76 -0.81 6.94
N ASP A 292 2.57 0.23 6.76
CA ASP A 292 2.63 1.11 5.57
C ASP A 292 3.09 0.41 4.27
N GLY A 293 3.72 -0.76 4.36
CA GLY A 293 4.35 -1.39 3.21
C GLY A 293 5.68 -0.74 2.83
N LEU A 294 5.91 -0.54 1.53
CA LEU A 294 7.17 -0.01 0.99
C LEU A 294 7.29 1.50 1.24
N ILE A 295 8.23 1.88 2.08
CA ILE A 295 8.52 3.27 2.46
C ILE A 295 9.90 3.70 1.98
N LEU A 296 10.06 5.01 1.76
CA LEU A 296 11.33 5.64 1.37
C LEU A 296 11.86 6.54 2.48
N TYR A 297 13.19 6.64 2.60
CA TYR A 297 13.86 7.60 3.47
C TYR A 297 15.01 8.33 2.76
N GLN A 298 15.37 9.50 3.30
CA GLN A 298 16.53 10.30 2.90
C GLN A 298 16.64 10.46 1.38
N VAL A 299 15.52 10.78 0.72
CA VAL A 299 15.49 11.04 -0.72
C VAL A 299 16.22 12.34 -1.00
N GLN A 300 17.22 12.23 -1.86
CA GLN A 300 18.15 13.29 -2.23
C GLN A 300 18.39 13.27 -3.73
N HIS A 301 18.73 14.43 -4.28
CA HIS A 301 19.17 14.56 -5.67
C HIS A 301 20.52 15.29 -5.76
N GLU A 302 21.38 14.80 -6.63
CA GLU A 302 22.66 15.41 -6.94
C GLU A 302 22.48 16.70 -7.75
N ASP A 303 23.21 17.74 -7.38
CA ASP A 303 23.36 18.98 -8.14
C ASP A 303 24.85 19.39 -8.11
N GLY A 304 25.53 19.19 -9.24
CA GLY A 304 26.98 19.33 -9.33
C GLY A 304 27.72 18.21 -8.59
N ARG A 305 28.30 18.51 -7.42
CA ARG A 305 29.02 17.54 -6.57
C ARG A 305 28.38 17.35 -5.20
N LYS A 306 27.16 17.86 -4.99
CA LYS A 306 26.48 17.85 -3.71
C LYS A 306 25.13 17.15 -3.84
N PHE A 307 24.83 16.27 -2.90
CA PHE A 307 23.47 15.79 -2.71
C PHE A 307 22.68 16.84 -1.94
N ARG A 308 21.50 17.16 -2.44
CA ARG A 308 20.55 18.09 -1.84
C ARG A 308 19.35 17.30 -1.33
N PRO A 309 18.93 17.50 -0.07
CA PRO A 309 17.76 16.84 0.46
C PRO A 309 16.48 17.31 -0.26
N LEU A 310 15.57 16.35 -0.42
CA LEU A 310 14.23 16.53 -0.96
C LEU A 310 13.18 16.07 0.04
N MET A 311 13.29 14.83 0.53
CA MET A 311 12.26 14.20 1.35
C MET A 311 12.91 13.26 2.36
N TYR A 312 12.65 13.46 3.65
CA TYR A 312 13.20 12.62 4.71
C TYR A 312 12.53 11.26 4.79
N ARG A 313 11.20 11.20 4.64
CA ARG A 313 10.38 9.98 4.75
C ARG A 313 9.14 10.06 3.87
N ALA A 314 8.80 8.98 3.19
CA ALA A 314 7.56 8.88 2.40
C ALA A 314 6.87 7.53 2.59
N SER A 315 5.57 7.53 2.85
CA SER A 315 4.77 6.30 2.96
C SER A 315 3.31 6.49 2.57
N LEU A 316 2.66 5.39 2.17
CA LEU A 316 1.21 5.28 2.15
C LEU A 316 0.72 5.21 3.60
N SER A 317 0.17 6.31 4.10
CA SER A 317 -0.14 6.49 5.53
C SER A 317 -1.50 5.90 5.92
N GLU A 318 -2.45 5.91 4.98
CA GLU A 318 -3.76 5.29 5.13
C GLU A 318 -4.42 5.09 3.76
N MET A 319 -5.36 4.17 3.70
CA MET A 319 -6.30 4.01 2.60
C MET A 319 -7.71 3.82 3.17
N VAL A 320 -8.75 4.30 2.50
CA VAL A 320 -10.14 3.93 2.84
C VAL A 320 -10.93 3.58 1.58
N VAL A 321 -11.71 2.49 1.66
CA VAL A 321 -12.55 2.00 0.55
C VAL A 321 -14.03 2.00 0.94
N PRO A 322 -14.74 3.15 0.84
CA PRO A 322 -16.16 3.23 1.16
C PRO A 322 -17.06 2.68 0.05
N TYR A 323 -18.00 1.82 0.42
CA TYR A 323 -19.04 1.29 -0.47
C TYR A 323 -20.34 2.11 -0.38
N GLY A 324 -20.98 2.32 -1.54
CA GLY A 324 -22.13 3.22 -1.72
C GLY A 324 -23.51 2.56 -1.70
N ASP A 325 -23.66 1.37 -1.11
CA ASP A 325 -24.96 0.70 -0.94
C ASP A 325 -25.50 0.87 0.50
N PRO A 326 -26.67 1.50 0.69
CA PRO A 326 -27.25 1.73 2.03
C PRO A 326 -27.81 0.45 2.69
N ASN A 327 -27.91 -0.68 1.97
CA ASN A 327 -28.36 -1.94 2.54
C ASN A 327 -27.53 -2.27 3.79
N PRO A 328 -28.13 -2.61 4.95
CA PRO A 328 -27.39 -2.96 6.16
C PRO A 328 -26.37 -4.10 5.99
N GLN A 329 -26.53 -4.96 4.98
CA GLN A 329 -25.55 -5.98 4.62
C GLN A 329 -24.31 -5.42 3.90
N TRP A 330 -24.31 -4.13 3.53
CA TRP A 330 -23.29 -3.44 2.74
C TRP A 330 -22.79 -2.12 3.30
N SER A 331 -23.66 -1.31 3.91
CA SER A 331 -23.37 0.08 4.32
C SER A 331 -22.22 0.23 5.31
N PHE A 332 -21.79 -0.85 5.95
CA PHE A 332 -20.66 -0.84 6.84
C PHE A 332 -19.29 -0.99 6.17
N ARG A 333 -19.23 -1.46 4.91
CA ARG A 333 -17.98 -1.76 4.21
C ARG A 333 -17.26 -0.46 3.87
N ASN A 334 -16.25 -0.15 4.68
CA ASN A 334 -15.45 1.06 4.60
C ASN A 334 -14.04 0.72 5.12
N ALA A 335 -13.37 -0.18 4.41
CA ALA A 335 -12.14 -0.82 4.88
C ALA A 335 -10.98 0.18 4.92
N PHE A 336 -10.25 0.20 6.03
CA PHE A 336 -9.00 0.97 6.18
C PHE A 336 -7.82 0.04 5.96
N ASP A 337 -7.48 -0.26 4.71
CA ASP A 337 -6.58 -1.38 4.39
C ASP A 337 -5.19 -1.26 5.03
N ILE A 338 -4.72 -0.04 5.32
CA ILE A 338 -3.45 0.14 6.02
C ILE A 338 -3.66 -0.10 7.51
N GLY A 339 -4.59 0.62 8.15
CA GLY A 339 -4.75 0.58 9.61
C GLY A 339 -5.60 -0.55 10.21
N GLU A 340 -6.47 -1.19 9.44
CA GLU A 340 -7.30 -2.33 9.86
C GLU A 340 -6.71 -3.69 9.49
N TYR A 341 -5.80 -3.75 8.51
CA TYR A 341 -5.31 -5.00 7.92
C TYR A 341 -3.78 -5.12 7.78
N ASN A 342 -3.02 -4.03 7.93
CA ASN A 342 -1.56 -3.99 7.79
C ASN A 342 -1.04 -4.38 6.38
N PHE A 343 -1.13 -3.44 5.44
CA PHE A 343 -0.69 -3.59 4.04
C PHE A 343 0.66 -4.29 3.85
N GLY A 344 1.69 -3.91 4.62
CA GLY A 344 3.02 -4.52 4.51
C GLY A 344 3.06 -6.01 4.83
N THR A 345 2.27 -6.46 5.83
CA THR A 345 2.16 -7.90 6.14
C THR A 345 1.37 -8.69 5.10
N LEU A 346 0.56 -8.00 4.28
CA LEU A 346 -0.25 -8.56 3.19
C LEU A 346 0.42 -8.43 1.82
N SER A 347 1.67 -7.94 1.77
CA SER A 347 2.43 -7.84 0.53
C SER A 347 2.79 -9.22 -0.04
N ASN A 348 2.78 -9.33 -1.36
CA ASN A 348 2.96 -10.59 -2.09
C ASN A 348 4.42 -10.82 -2.48
N THR A 349 4.81 -12.10 -2.53
CA THR A 349 6.01 -12.52 -3.27
C THR A 349 5.79 -12.26 -4.75
N GLN A 350 6.67 -11.48 -5.38
CA GLN A 350 6.57 -11.13 -6.79
C GLN A 350 7.41 -12.06 -7.68
N GLU A 351 6.97 -12.27 -8.92
CA GLU A 351 7.70 -13.09 -9.89
C GLU A 351 8.47 -12.27 -10.92
N ARG A 352 9.79 -12.53 -11.03
CA ARG A 352 10.64 -11.93 -12.08
C ARG A 352 10.30 -12.51 -13.46
N GLY A 353 10.18 -11.64 -14.45
CA GLY A 353 9.72 -11.94 -15.81
C GLY A 353 8.19 -11.92 -15.96
N LYS A 354 7.44 -11.71 -14.88
CA LYS A 354 5.97 -11.61 -14.90
C LYS A 354 5.49 -10.27 -14.35
N GLU A 355 5.75 -10.01 -13.07
CA GLU A 355 5.38 -8.76 -12.39
C GLU A 355 6.51 -7.75 -12.44
N VAL A 356 7.72 -8.19 -12.06
CA VAL A 356 8.96 -7.42 -12.22
C VAL A 356 9.65 -7.88 -13.51
N PRO A 357 10.11 -6.99 -14.41
CA PRO A 357 10.71 -7.42 -15.68
C PRO A 357 12.02 -8.20 -15.48
N GLU A 358 12.48 -8.91 -16.51
CA GLU A 358 13.69 -9.76 -16.45
C GLU A 358 14.96 -8.98 -16.01
N ASN A 359 15.01 -7.68 -16.30
CA ASN A 359 16.09 -6.78 -15.91
C ASN A 359 15.89 -6.15 -14.51
N GLY A 360 14.97 -6.66 -13.71
CA GLY A 360 14.77 -6.24 -12.33
C GLY A 360 15.44 -7.15 -11.31
N VAL A 361 15.57 -6.63 -10.10
CA VAL A 361 15.95 -7.39 -8.91
C VAL A 361 14.75 -7.49 -7.97
N LEU A 362 14.65 -8.63 -7.29
CA LEU A 362 13.68 -8.88 -6.24
C LEU A 362 14.43 -8.94 -4.90
N LEU A 363 13.84 -8.35 -3.88
CA LEU A 363 14.45 -8.20 -2.57
C LEU A 363 13.49 -8.68 -1.48
N ASP A 364 14.06 -9.36 -0.50
CA ASP A 364 13.32 -9.91 0.64
C ASP A 364 13.06 -8.83 1.71
N ALA A 365 12.04 -9.06 2.53
CA ALA A 365 11.84 -8.34 3.80
C ALA A 365 11.88 -9.30 4.99
N VAL A 366 12.22 -8.79 6.17
CA VAL A 366 12.11 -9.55 7.43
C VAL A 366 11.05 -8.91 8.29
N LEU A 367 9.99 -9.66 8.58
CA LEU A 367 8.85 -9.24 9.40
C LEU A 367 8.63 -10.24 10.55
N ALA A 368 7.58 -10.03 11.33
CA ALA A 368 7.16 -10.94 12.40
C ALA A 368 5.70 -11.31 12.25
N ASP A 369 5.35 -12.55 12.58
CA ASP A 369 3.95 -12.98 12.63
C ASP A 369 3.25 -12.51 13.91
N SER A 370 1.94 -12.75 14.00
CA SER A 370 1.11 -12.39 15.16
C SER A 370 1.52 -13.05 16.48
N GLN A 371 2.41 -14.04 16.48
CA GLN A 371 2.98 -14.70 17.66
C GLN A 371 4.36 -14.16 18.04
N GLY A 372 4.87 -13.19 17.26
CA GLY A 372 6.19 -12.58 17.40
C GLY A 372 7.31 -13.45 16.83
N LYS A 373 7.01 -14.43 15.98
CA LYS A 373 8.05 -15.23 15.31
C LYS A 373 8.53 -14.48 14.06
N PRO A 374 9.84 -14.20 13.92
CA PRO A 374 10.34 -13.58 12.70
C PRO A 374 10.24 -14.53 11.51
N TYR A 375 9.96 -13.98 10.33
CA TYR A 375 10.00 -14.70 9.06
C TYR A 375 10.58 -13.80 7.96
N VAL A 376 11.14 -14.44 6.94
CA VAL A 376 11.54 -13.78 5.70
C VAL A 376 10.35 -13.82 4.75
N MET A 377 9.94 -12.66 4.26
CA MET A 377 8.99 -12.50 3.17
C MET A 377 9.80 -12.36 1.87
N PRO A 378 9.89 -13.44 1.07
CA PRO A 378 10.81 -13.47 -0.05
C PRO A 378 10.28 -12.65 -1.23
N ASP A 379 11.21 -12.05 -1.99
CA ASP A 379 10.95 -11.41 -3.28
C ASP A 379 9.78 -10.40 -3.26
N VAL A 380 9.62 -9.64 -2.18
CA VAL A 380 8.46 -8.75 -1.96
C VAL A 380 8.68 -7.33 -2.50
N ILE A 381 9.93 -6.90 -2.69
CA ILE A 381 10.25 -5.59 -3.28
C ILE A 381 10.90 -5.78 -4.65
N GLY A 382 10.33 -5.17 -5.67
CA GLY A 382 10.88 -5.10 -7.02
C GLY A 382 11.63 -3.80 -7.26
N ILE A 383 12.83 -3.85 -7.86
CA ILE A 383 13.56 -2.67 -8.35
C ILE A 383 14.02 -2.91 -9.78
N TYR A 384 13.67 -2.02 -10.70
CA TYR A 384 14.05 -2.15 -12.10
C TYR A 384 14.12 -0.81 -12.84
N GLU A 385 14.86 -0.79 -13.94
CA GLU A 385 14.90 0.34 -14.87
C GLU A 385 13.97 0.10 -16.05
N LYS A 386 13.28 1.15 -16.49
CA LYS A 386 12.38 1.12 -17.65
C LYS A 386 12.71 2.27 -18.59
N ASP A 387 12.79 2.00 -19.89
CA ASP A 387 12.84 3.05 -20.90
C ASP A 387 11.48 3.77 -20.98
N ASP A 388 11.51 5.10 -21.00
CA ASP A 388 10.28 5.92 -21.03
C ASP A 388 10.26 6.89 -22.23
N GLY A 389 10.82 6.45 -23.35
CA GLY A 389 10.74 7.21 -24.60
C GLY A 389 11.67 8.42 -24.63
N VAL A 390 11.14 9.59 -25.00
CA VAL A 390 11.91 10.83 -25.22
C VAL A 390 11.80 11.73 -23.99
N LEU A 391 12.93 12.04 -23.38
CA LEU A 391 13.01 12.96 -22.24
C LEU A 391 12.92 14.42 -22.69
N TRP A 392 13.77 14.80 -23.64
CA TRP A 392 13.71 16.11 -24.27
C TRP A 392 14.25 16.02 -25.70
N LYS A 393 13.73 16.89 -26.57
CA LYS A 393 14.12 16.94 -27.98
C LYS A 393 13.96 18.37 -28.51
N HIS A 394 14.89 18.77 -29.37
CA HIS A 394 14.72 19.97 -30.18
C HIS A 394 15.26 19.75 -31.60
N TYR A 395 14.60 20.38 -32.57
CA TYR A 395 15.10 20.55 -33.93
C TYR A 395 15.03 22.03 -34.27
N ASP A 396 16.20 22.64 -34.48
CA ASP A 396 16.30 24.04 -34.89
C ASP A 396 16.38 24.10 -36.42
N TYR A 397 15.34 24.65 -37.05
CA TYR A 397 15.25 24.69 -38.51
C TYR A 397 16.25 25.64 -39.17
N ARG A 398 16.82 26.60 -38.42
CA ARG A 398 17.78 27.58 -38.96
C ARG A 398 19.20 27.03 -39.02
N SER A 399 19.63 26.34 -37.96
CA SER A 399 20.92 25.67 -37.90
C SER A 399 20.86 24.21 -38.37
N GLU A 400 19.67 23.70 -38.66
CA GLU A 400 19.38 22.29 -38.97
C GLU A 400 19.85 21.32 -37.88
N ARG A 401 20.08 21.83 -36.66
CA ARG A 401 20.59 21.06 -35.54
C ARG A 401 19.49 20.26 -34.87
N LYS A 402 19.76 18.99 -34.60
CA LYS A 402 18.89 18.07 -33.86
C LYS A 402 19.60 17.61 -32.60
N ASP A 403 18.92 17.71 -31.47
CA ASP A 403 19.36 17.11 -30.21
C ASP A 403 18.19 16.36 -29.57
N VAL A 404 18.45 15.14 -29.10
CA VAL A 404 17.45 14.29 -28.42
C VAL A 404 18.10 13.55 -27.26
N ARG A 405 17.37 13.41 -26.15
CA ARG A 405 17.70 12.50 -25.06
C ARG A 405 16.53 11.59 -24.77
N ARG A 406 16.83 10.32 -24.51
CA ARG A 406 15.83 9.35 -24.06
C ARG A 406 15.66 9.41 -22.56
N ASP A 407 14.45 9.12 -22.10
CA ASP A 407 14.17 8.98 -20.68
C ASP A 407 14.36 7.55 -20.22
N ARG A 408 14.70 7.41 -18.94
CA ARG A 408 14.73 6.16 -18.21
C ARG A 408 14.17 6.42 -16.83
N GLN A 409 13.31 5.54 -16.37
CA GLN A 409 12.78 5.55 -15.03
C GLN A 409 13.45 4.47 -14.17
N LEU A 410 13.60 4.73 -12.87
CA LEU A 410 13.81 3.69 -11.86
C LEU A 410 12.51 3.48 -11.09
N ILE A 411 12.02 2.25 -11.06
CA ILE A 411 10.81 1.87 -10.35
C ILE A 411 11.19 1.03 -9.13
N VAL A 412 10.66 1.39 -7.96
CA VAL A 412 10.70 0.58 -6.73
C VAL A 412 9.25 0.26 -6.36
N THR A 413 8.90 -1.03 -6.30
CA THR A 413 7.50 -1.46 -6.21
C THR A 413 7.25 -2.63 -5.25
N THR A 414 6.06 -2.64 -4.67
CA THR A 414 5.50 -3.77 -3.91
C THR A 414 4.02 -3.90 -4.24
N THR A 415 3.49 -5.12 -4.22
CA THR A 415 2.07 -5.41 -4.39
C THR A 415 1.53 -6.04 -3.12
N ALA A 416 0.32 -5.69 -2.69
CA ALA A 416 -0.38 -6.35 -1.60
C ALA A 416 -1.80 -6.73 -2.02
N THR A 417 -2.26 -7.88 -1.52
CA THR A 417 -3.64 -8.38 -1.71
C THR A 417 -4.41 -8.22 -0.42
N ILE A 418 -5.50 -7.45 -0.46
CA ILE A 418 -6.41 -7.26 0.67
C ILE A 418 -7.79 -7.77 0.28
N GLY A 419 -8.10 -8.99 0.72
CA GLY A 419 -9.31 -9.70 0.31
C GLY A 419 -9.36 -9.85 -1.21
N ASN A 420 -10.33 -9.18 -1.82
CA ASN A 420 -10.59 -9.24 -3.26
C ASN A 420 -9.69 -8.32 -4.09
N TYR A 421 -9.10 -7.27 -3.51
CA TYR A 421 -8.33 -6.27 -4.26
C TYR A 421 -6.82 -6.49 -4.16
N ASP A 422 -6.11 -6.12 -5.22
CA ASP A 422 -4.65 -6.07 -5.27
C ASP A 422 -4.21 -4.63 -5.57
N TYR A 423 -3.23 -4.13 -4.83
CA TYR A 423 -2.70 -2.78 -4.97
C TYR A 423 -1.18 -2.81 -5.08
N ALA A 424 -0.63 -2.24 -6.16
CA ALA A 424 0.82 -2.03 -6.28
C ALA A 424 1.20 -0.58 -5.98
N ILE A 425 2.12 -0.36 -5.03
CA ILE A 425 2.71 0.95 -4.75
C ILE A 425 3.99 1.08 -5.58
N ASN A 426 4.04 2.04 -6.49
CA ASN A 426 5.20 2.30 -7.33
C ASN A 426 5.80 3.68 -7.02
N TRP A 427 7.07 3.70 -6.60
CA TRP A 427 7.90 4.90 -6.54
C TRP A 427 8.74 4.98 -7.82
N ILE A 428 8.53 6.02 -8.63
CA ILE A 428 9.09 6.13 -9.99
C ILE A 428 9.97 7.38 -10.06
N PHE A 429 11.29 7.17 -10.12
CA PHE A 429 12.27 8.25 -10.19
C PHE A 429 12.63 8.55 -11.65
N HIS A 430 12.68 9.83 -12.01
CA HIS A 430 12.98 10.30 -13.37
C HIS A 430 14.32 11.04 -13.45
N GLN A 431 14.93 11.06 -14.63
CA GLN A 431 16.22 11.71 -14.84
C GLN A 431 16.13 13.25 -14.88
N ASP A 432 14.92 13.82 -14.95
CA ASP A 432 14.68 15.27 -14.83
C ASP A 432 14.55 15.75 -13.37
N GLY A 433 14.74 14.84 -12.40
CA GLY A 433 14.64 15.13 -10.98
C GLY A 433 13.20 15.13 -10.44
N SER A 434 12.22 14.69 -11.22
CA SER A 434 10.86 14.44 -10.75
C SER A 434 10.67 13.02 -10.18
N LEU A 435 9.69 12.88 -9.29
CA LEU A 435 9.31 11.62 -8.63
C LEU A 435 7.80 11.42 -8.82
N ASP A 436 7.42 10.37 -9.54
CA ASP A 436 6.04 9.92 -9.67
C ASP A 436 5.72 8.88 -8.59
N VAL A 437 4.54 9.00 -7.98
CA VAL A 437 3.96 8.02 -7.06
C VAL A 437 2.72 7.47 -7.72
N ARG A 438 2.71 6.16 -8.02
CA ARG A 438 1.60 5.51 -8.72
C ARG A 438 1.10 4.30 -7.97
N ILE A 439 -0.20 4.27 -7.70
CA ILE A 439 -0.93 3.09 -7.28
C ILE A 439 -1.55 2.42 -8.51
N ASP A 440 -1.30 1.12 -8.66
CA ASP A 440 -1.96 0.28 -9.64
C ASP A 440 -3.03 -0.55 -8.92
N LEU A 441 -4.30 -0.30 -9.23
CA LEU A 441 -5.45 -1.03 -8.68
C LEU A 441 -5.78 -2.20 -9.62
N HIS A 442 -5.75 -3.42 -9.09
CA HIS A 442 -5.99 -4.68 -9.78
C HIS A 442 -7.08 -5.50 -9.06
N GLY A 443 -7.01 -6.83 -9.09
CA GLY A 443 -7.87 -7.71 -8.32
C GLY A 443 -9.29 -7.85 -8.86
N LEU A 444 -10.20 -8.18 -7.96
CA LEU A 444 -11.58 -8.55 -8.25
C LEU A 444 -12.50 -7.49 -7.65
N VAL A 445 -13.52 -7.06 -8.41
CA VAL A 445 -14.59 -6.23 -7.85
C VAL A 445 -15.30 -7.01 -6.74
N LEU A 446 -15.50 -6.40 -5.57
CA LEU A 446 -16.28 -7.02 -4.51
C LEU A 446 -17.75 -7.16 -4.98
N ALA A 447 -18.15 -8.39 -5.26
CA ALA A 447 -19.43 -8.72 -5.86
C ALA A 447 -20.58 -8.77 -4.85
N GLN A 448 -21.71 -8.17 -5.22
CA GLN A 448 -23.02 -8.35 -4.59
C GLN A 448 -23.84 -9.37 -5.38
N GLY A 449 -24.45 -10.33 -4.69
CA GLY A 449 -25.38 -11.26 -5.31
C GLY A 449 -26.69 -10.57 -5.68
N SER A 450 -27.31 -10.96 -6.80
CA SER A 450 -28.57 -10.37 -7.26
C SER A 450 -29.45 -11.39 -7.97
N ASP A 451 -30.77 -11.23 -7.91
CA ASP A 451 -31.70 -12.00 -8.74
C ASP A 451 -31.72 -11.52 -10.21
N SER A 452 -31.11 -10.36 -10.49
CA SER A 452 -31.04 -9.79 -11.83
C SER A 452 -30.08 -10.58 -12.74
N VAL A 453 -30.56 -10.90 -13.93
CA VAL A 453 -29.77 -11.54 -15.01
C VAL A 453 -29.62 -10.66 -16.25
N THR A 454 -30.31 -9.53 -16.28
CA THR A 454 -30.25 -8.50 -17.33
C THR A 454 -30.27 -7.12 -16.69
N THR A 455 -29.58 -6.17 -17.29
CA THR A 455 -29.58 -4.78 -16.80
C THR A 455 -30.98 -4.20 -16.79
N THR A 456 -31.36 -3.55 -15.70
CA THR A 456 -32.60 -2.78 -15.62
C THR A 456 -32.28 -1.32 -15.28
N ASN A 457 -33.20 -0.39 -15.54
CA ASN A 457 -33.04 1.03 -15.19
C ASN A 457 -33.02 1.30 -13.66
N ARG A 458 -32.92 0.27 -12.81
CA ARG A 458 -33.02 0.36 -11.34
C ARG A 458 -31.69 0.13 -10.59
N ASP A 459 -30.58 0.00 -11.29
CA ASP A 459 -29.27 -0.21 -10.67
C ASP A 459 -28.69 1.14 -10.17
N THR A 460 -29.16 1.60 -9.01
CA THR A 460 -28.82 2.89 -8.40
C THR A 460 -27.48 2.88 -7.66
N TYR A 461 -27.19 1.82 -6.89
CA TYR A 461 -26.02 1.73 -5.99
C TYR A 461 -24.87 0.88 -6.55
N GLY A 462 -25.00 0.41 -7.78
CA GLY A 462 -24.03 -0.43 -8.47
C GLY A 462 -24.45 -0.66 -9.92
N LYS A 463 -23.77 -1.57 -10.61
CA LYS A 463 -24.15 -2.03 -11.94
C LYS A 463 -24.14 -3.55 -12.01
N LEU A 464 -25.10 -4.13 -12.72
CA LEU A 464 -25.01 -5.53 -13.10
C LEU A 464 -23.80 -5.72 -14.04
N ILE A 465 -22.77 -6.41 -13.58
CA ILE A 465 -21.52 -6.68 -14.33
C ILE A 465 -21.50 -8.10 -14.90
N ALA A 466 -22.30 -8.99 -14.34
CA ALA A 466 -22.50 -10.37 -14.79
C ALA A 466 -23.88 -10.88 -14.34
N LYS A 467 -24.35 -12.03 -14.86
CA LYS A 467 -25.62 -12.61 -14.39
C LYS A 467 -25.53 -12.91 -12.89
N ASN A 468 -26.48 -12.37 -12.14
CA ASN A 468 -26.58 -12.44 -10.68
C ASN A 468 -25.49 -11.70 -9.92
N ILE A 469 -24.68 -10.86 -10.58
CA ILE A 469 -23.54 -10.18 -9.98
C ILE A 469 -23.64 -8.68 -10.23
N VAL A 470 -23.82 -7.93 -9.15
CA VAL A 470 -23.74 -6.47 -9.13
C VAL A 470 -22.38 -6.05 -8.60
N GLY A 471 -21.68 -5.21 -9.34
CA GLY A 471 -20.53 -4.45 -8.83
C GLY A 471 -21.04 -3.20 -8.13
N VAL A 472 -20.88 -3.14 -6.81
CA VAL A 472 -21.36 -2.02 -5.99
C VAL A 472 -20.45 -0.80 -6.21
N ASN A 473 -21.05 0.39 -6.34
CA ASN A 473 -20.30 1.65 -6.44
C ASN A 473 -19.45 1.84 -5.18
N HIS A 474 -18.19 2.21 -5.34
CA HIS A 474 -17.30 2.46 -4.21
C HIS A 474 -16.19 3.44 -4.60
N GLN A 475 -15.44 3.93 -3.63
CA GLN A 475 -14.26 4.77 -3.87
C GLN A 475 -13.01 4.11 -3.29
N HIS A 476 -11.84 4.46 -3.80
CA HIS A 476 -10.55 4.13 -3.20
C HIS A 476 -9.84 5.43 -2.90
N PHE A 477 -9.64 5.77 -1.62
CA PHE A 477 -8.92 6.97 -1.19
C PHE A 477 -7.59 6.60 -0.57
N PHE A 478 -6.51 7.18 -1.08
CA PHE A 478 -5.15 6.96 -0.61
C PHE A 478 -4.63 8.24 0.01
N ASN A 479 -3.95 8.13 1.15
CA ASN A 479 -3.22 9.25 1.73
C ASN A 479 -1.71 8.94 1.81
N PHE A 480 -0.90 9.80 1.21
CA PHE A 480 0.55 9.73 1.33
C PHE A 480 1.06 10.76 2.33
N ARG A 481 1.89 10.30 3.27
CA ARG A 481 2.66 11.14 4.18
C ARG A 481 4.01 11.44 3.55
N LEU A 482 4.28 12.72 3.27
CA LEU A 482 5.47 13.22 2.60
C LEU A 482 6.21 14.20 3.53
N ASP A 483 7.22 13.69 4.22
CA ASP A 483 8.09 14.45 5.12
C ASP A 483 9.16 15.15 4.29
N LEU A 484 8.91 16.40 3.90
CA LEU A 484 9.69 17.10 2.87
C LEU A 484 10.76 17.98 3.52
N ASP A 485 12.00 17.79 3.06
CA ASP A 485 13.20 18.53 3.49
C ASP A 485 13.81 19.24 2.27
N VAL A 486 13.04 20.07 1.57
CA VAL A 486 13.50 20.71 0.33
C VAL A 486 14.66 21.65 0.64
N ASP A 487 15.87 21.24 0.26
CA ASP A 487 17.13 21.90 0.65
C ASP A 487 17.34 22.06 2.17
N GLY A 488 16.73 21.20 2.97
CA GLY A 488 16.84 21.15 4.43
C GLY A 488 15.48 21.25 5.11
N GLU A 489 15.48 21.15 6.43
CA GLU A 489 14.25 21.05 7.25
C GLU A 489 13.43 22.36 7.26
N ALA A 490 14.05 23.53 7.08
CA ALA A 490 13.35 24.82 7.19
C ALA A 490 12.54 25.17 5.93
N ASN A 491 11.28 24.74 5.87
CA ASN A 491 10.42 24.81 4.68
C ASN A 491 9.16 25.66 4.90
N MET A 492 8.41 25.92 3.83
CA MET A 492 7.07 26.52 3.87
C MET A 492 6.19 25.96 2.76
N PRO A 493 4.89 25.75 3.01
CA PRO A 493 3.94 25.37 1.97
C PRO A 493 3.46 26.59 1.19
N MET A 494 3.38 26.43 -0.13
CA MET A 494 2.97 27.46 -1.08
C MET A 494 1.79 26.94 -1.89
N GLU A 495 0.72 27.72 -2.00
CA GLU A 495 -0.38 27.46 -2.92
C GLU A 495 -0.22 28.31 -4.18
N MET A 496 -0.28 27.67 -5.34
CA MET A 496 -0.39 28.32 -6.63
C MET A 496 -1.84 28.32 -7.10
N THR A 497 -2.34 29.47 -7.54
CA THR A 497 -3.62 29.59 -8.27
C THR A 497 -3.43 30.44 -9.52
N VAL A 498 -4.22 30.17 -10.55
CA VAL A 498 -4.26 30.88 -11.82
C VAL A 498 -5.59 31.61 -11.96
N GLN A 499 -5.52 32.86 -12.42
CA GLN A 499 -6.70 33.69 -12.67
C GLN A 499 -6.55 34.46 -13.99
N SER A 500 -7.62 34.52 -14.77
CA SER A 500 -7.71 35.42 -15.92
C SER A 500 -7.81 36.88 -15.45
N LEU A 501 -7.30 37.81 -16.26
CA LEU A 501 -7.44 39.24 -16.02
C LEU A 501 -8.48 39.83 -16.98
N PRO A 502 -9.33 40.76 -16.53
CA PRO A 502 -10.31 41.40 -17.41
C PRO A 502 -9.62 42.20 -18.52
N ALA A 503 -10.32 42.38 -19.65
CA ALA A 503 -9.87 43.26 -20.71
C ALA A 503 -9.87 44.72 -20.23
N ASN A 504 -8.77 45.45 -20.47
CA ASN A 504 -8.61 46.86 -20.13
C ASN A 504 -7.48 47.49 -20.96
N ALA A 505 -7.10 48.74 -20.68
CA ALA A 505 -6.03 49.43 -21.41
C ALA A 505 -4.67 48.71 -21.38
N ASN A 506 -4.35 47.99 -20.30
CA ASN A 506 -3.11 47.22 -20.14
C ASN A 506 -3.24 45.75 -20.60
N ASN A 507 -4.47 45.30 -20.89
CA ASN A 507 -4.79 43.97 -21.41
C ASN A 507 -5.88 44.11 -22.49
N PRO A 508 -5.61 44.80 -23.61
CA PRO A 508 -6.65 45.18 -24.58
C PRO A 508 -7.28 43.98 -25.28
N GLN A 509 -6.57 42.85 -25.35
CA GLN A 509 -7.05 41.62 -25.96
C GLN A 509 -7.71 40.66 -24.96
N GLY A 510 -7.71 40.98 -23.66
CA GLY A 510 -8.33 40.14 -22.62
C GLY A 510 -7.66 38.78 -22.40
N ASN A 511 -6.50 38.50 -23.02
CA ASN A 511 -5.87 37.19 -23.01
C ASN A 511 -4.93 36.96 -21.81
N ALA A 512 -4.63 38.01 -21.04
CA ALA A 512 -3.72 37.89 -19.91
C ALA A 512 -4.32 37.04 -18.77
N PHE A 513 -3.50 36.19 -18.19
CA PHE A 513 -3.75 35.47 -16.94
C PHE A 513 -2.50 35.56 -16.06
N VAL A 514 -2.65 35.35 -14.76
CA VAL A 514 -1.55 35.41 -13.81
C VAL A 514 -1.61 34.24 -12.84
N ALA A 515 -0.44 33.71 -12.50
CA ALA A 515 -0.27 32.79 -11.38
C ALA A 515 0.04 33.59 -10.11
N LYS A 516 -0.63 33.26 -9.02
CA LYS A 516 -0.38 33.80 -7.68
C LYS A 516 0.17 32.68 -6.80
N HIS A 517 1.28 32.94 -6.13
CA HIS A 517 1.87 32.03 -5.15
C HIS A 517 1.71 32.63 -3.76
N VAL A 518 1.00 31.93 -2.88
CA VAL A 518 0.69 32.41 -1.53
C VAL A 518 1.13 31.37 -0.50
N PRO A 519 1.90 31.75 0.53
CA PRO A 519 2.25 30.81 1.60
C PRO A 519 1.03 30.44 2.44
N LEU A 520 0.89 29.15 2.78
CA LEU A 520 -0.07 28.67 3.77
C LEU A 520 0.61 28.74 5.15
N ARG A 521 0.12 29.61 6.02
CA ARG A 521 0.90 30.08 7.19
C ARG A 521 0.71 29.21 8.43
N SER A 522 -0.40 28.47 8.51
CA SER A 522 -0.76 27.61 9.63
C SER A 522 -1.41 26.30 9.15
N GLU A 523 -1.46 25.29 10.01
CA GLU A 523 -2.02 23.97 9.68
C GLU A 523 -3.47 24.03 9.18
N LYS A 524 -4.35 24.83 9.79
CA LYS A 524 -5.74 24.98 9.32
C LYS A 524 -5.80 25.68 7.96
N SER A 525 -4.93 26.66 7.73
CA SER A 525 -4.85 27.31 6.43
C SER A 525 -4.33 26.37 5.34
N ALA A 526 -3.65 25.28 5.72
CA ALA A 526 -3.08 24.29 4.83
C ALA A 526 -3.98 23.07 4.58
N VAL A 527 -5.23 23.09 5.05
CA VAL A 527 -6.27 22.12 4.67
C VAL A 527 -6.95 22.60 3.39
N ARG A 528 -6.61 21.97 2.26
CA ARG A 528 -6.95 22.48 0.92
C ARG A 528 -7.57 21.41 0.03
N ASP A 529 -8.42 21.89 -0.88
CA ASP A 529 -9.04 21.09 -1.93
C ASP A 529 -8.56 21.56 -3.30
N LEU A 530 -8.51 20.63 -4.25
CA LEU A 530 -8.28 20.93 -5.66
C LEU A 530 -9.36 21.87 -6.19
N ASN A 531 -8.96 22.78 -7.08
CA ASN A 531 -9.87 23.66 -7.78
C ASN A 531 -9.49 23.74 -9.27
N ILE A 532 -10.31 23.10 -10.11
CA ILE A 532 -10.10 23.06 -11.57
C ILE A 532 -10.16 24.48 -12.16
N ALA A 533 -11.09 25.32 -11.68
CA ALA A 533 -11.29 26.67 -12.22
C ALA A 533 -10.10 27.60 -11.94
N GLU A 534 -9.35 27.33 -10.87
CA GLU A 534 -8.18 28.12 -10.46
C GLU A 534 -6.85 27.42 -10.76
N HIS A 535 -6.84 26.25 -11.40
CA HIS A 535 -5.64 25.42 -11.57
C HIS A 535 -4.79 25.35 -10.29
N ARG A 536 -5.45 24.98 -9.18
CA ARG A 536 -4.83 25.03 -7.86
C ARG A 536 -3.86 23.86 -7.65
N GLU A 537 -2.62 24.21 -7.28
CA GLU A 537 -1.54 23.26 -6.97
C GLU A 537 -0.75 23.73 -5.75
N TRP A 538 0.04 22.83 -5.16
CA TRP A 538 0.81 23.13 -3.94
C TRP A 538 2.27 22.78 -4.10
N ALA A 539 3.15 23.52 -3.44
CA ALA A 539 4.57 23.23 -3.37
C ALA A 539 5.08 23.35 -1.95
N ILE A 540 6.15 22.62 -1.64
CA ILE A 540 6.97 22.87 -0.47
C ILE A 540 8.24 23.58 -0.92
N ALA A 541 8.47 24.75 -0.35
CA ALA A 541 9.60 25.62 -0.70
C ALA A 541 10.57 25.75 0.47
N SER A 542 11.86 25.77 0.15
CA SER A 542 12.90 26.12 1.11
C SER A 542 12.73 27.57 1.57
N THR A 543 12.88 27.82 2.86
CA THR A 543 12.92 29.19 3.39
C THR A 543 14.34 29.75 3.46
N THR A 544 15.35 28.89 3.32
CA THR A 544 16.77 29.21 3.50
C THR A 544 17.54 29.23 2.18
N ARG A 545 16.99 28.64 1.12
CA ARG A 545 17.66 28.57 -0.18
C ARG A 545 16.87 29.21 -1.31
N LYS A 546 17.60 29.98 -2.11
CA LYS A 546 17.16 30.54 -3.39
C LYS A 546 18.05 30.01 -4.51
N ASN A 547 17.48 29.91 -5.70
CA ASN A 547 18.24 29.64 -6.91
C ASN A 547 18.93 30.91 -7.43
N GLN A 548 19.68 30.77 -8.52
CA GLN A 548 20.44 31.87 -9.14
C GLN A 548 19.57 33.04 -9.64
N LEU A 549 18.26 32.84 -9.79
CA LEU A 549 17.30 33.87 -10.19
C LEU A 549 16.64 34.56 -8.99
N GLY A 550 17.02 34.19 -7.76
CA GLY A 550 16.44 34.74 -6.52
C GLY A 550 15.09 34.14 -6.12
N ALA A 551 14.58 33.14 -6.87
CA ALA A 551 13.38 32.40 -6.51
C ALA A 551 13.71 31.32 -5.48
N LEU A 552 12.76 31.01 -4.59
CA LEU A 552 12.90 29.92 -3.62
C LEU A 552 13.00 28.59 -4.36
N THR A 553 13.86 27.69 -3.87
CA THR A 553 13.90 26.32 -4.37
C THR A 553 12.69 25.57 -3.83
N SER A 554 12.00 24.81 -4.66
CA SER A 554 10.77 24.13 -4.26
C SER A 554 10.54 22.83 -5.01
N TYR A 555 9.70 21.97 -4.45
CA TYR A 555 9.08 20.85 -5.16
C TYR A 555 7.57 21.01 -5.12
N MET A 556 6.95 20.95 -6.29
CA MET A 556 5.52 21.09 -6.51
C MET A 556 4.86 19.72 -6.59
N LEU A 557 3.78 19.55 -5.86
CA LEU A 557 2.88 18.42 -5.97
C LEU A 557 1.90 18.67 -7.10
N MET A 558 2.00 17.86 -8.14
CA MET A 558 1.11 17.88 -9.29
C MET A 558 0.11 16.72 -9.19
N PRO A 559 -1.19 17.01 -9.05
CA PRO A 559 -2.22 16.00 -8.93
C PRO A 559 -2.43 15.27 -10.27
N SER A 560 -2.77 13.97 -10.22
CA SER A 560 -3.34 13.26 -11.38
C SER A 560 -4.88 13.30 -11.33
N GLY A 561 -5.55 12.39 -12.06
CA GLY A 561 -6.99 12.18 -11.94
C GLY A 561 -7.41 11.96 -10.48
N ASN A 562 -8.46 12.66 -10.05
CA ASN A 562 -8.88 12.70 -8.65
C ASN A 562 -10.40 12.83 -8.53
N THR A 563 -10.93 12.74 -7.31
CA THR A 563 -12.35 12.84 -7.00
C THR A 563 -12.58 13.45 -5.62
N VAL A 564 -13.83 13.70 -5.26
CA VAL A 564 -14.22 14.15 -3.91
C VAL A 564 -14.78 12.97 -3.11
N PHE A 565 -14.70 13.05 -1.78
CA PHE A 565 -15.26 12.03 -0.90
C PHE A 565 -16.80 12.12 -0.90
N PHE A 566 -17.48 11.13 -1.49
CA PHE A 566 -18.92 11.16 -1.73
C PHE A 566 -19.84 10.81 -0.55
N PRO A 567 -19.43 10.10 0.52
CA PRO A 567 -20.30 9.93 1.69
C PRO A 567 -20.89 11.28 2.14
N SER A 568 -22.17 11.33 2.53
CA SER A 568 -22.85 12.59 2.88
C SER A 568 -22.14 13.32 4.03
N GLN A 569 -22.38 14.63 4.18
CA GLN A 569 -21.70 15.45 5.19
C GLN A 569 -21.95 14.98 6.63
N ASP A 570 -23.09 14.35 6.89
CA ASP A 570 -23.50 13.77 8.17
C ASP A 570 -23.12 12.29 8.33
N ALA A 571 -22.43 11.68 7.35
CA ALA A 571 -22.06 10.28 7.42
C ALA A 571 -20.94 10.05 8.45
N THR A 572 -21.14 9.09 9.34
CA THR A 572 -20.18 8.71 10.41
C THR A 572 -18.81 8.29 9.90
N ILE A 573 -18.71 7.81 8.66
CA ILE A 573 -17.41 7.53 8.04
C ILE A 573 -16.54 8.79 7.92
N ARG A 574 -17.11 9.99 7.75
CA ARG A 574 -16.32 11.23 7.68
C ARG A 574 -15.55 11.50 8.97
N ASP A 575 -16.07 11.04 10.11
CA ASP A 575 -15.34 11.13 11.38
C ASP A 575 -14.13 10.19 11.37
N ARG A 576 -14.28 8.96 10.85
CA ARG A 576 -13.21 7.96 10.80
C ARG A 576 -12.15 8.30 9.74
N ALA A 577 -12.60 8.72 8.56
CA ALA A 577 -11.79 9.00 7.37
C ALA A 577 -11.69 10.50 7.10
N GLY A 578 -11.49 11.32 8.14
CA GLY A 578 -11.40 12.77 7.98
C GLY A 578 -10.27 13.22 7.04
N PHE A 579 -9.21 12.42 6.90
CA PHE A 579 -8.17 12.67 5.91
C PHE A 579 -8.67 12.65 4.46
N ALA A 580 -9.75 11.90 4.18
CA ALA A 580 -10.31 11.75 2.85
C ALA A 580 -11.15 12.97 2.42
N THR A 581 -11.54 13.84 3.36
CA THR A 581 -12.46 14.95 3.08
C THR A 581 -11.77 16.16 2.44
N HIS A 582 -10.44 16.20 2.43
CA HIS A 582 -9.65 17.22 1.72
C HIS A 582 -8.45 16.61 1.01
N HIS A 583 -8.03 17.22 -0.10
CA HIS A 583 -6.94 16.69 -0.96
C HIS A 583 -5.54 16.93 -0.39
N PHE A 584 -5.32 18.03 0.31
CA PHE A 584 -3.99 18.43 0.74
C PHE A 584 -4.01 18.97 2.17
N TRP A 585 -3.03 18.54 2.95
CA TRP A 585 -2.83 18.95 4.34
C TRP A 585 -1.35 19.20 4.57
N VAL A 586 -1.00 20.10 5.49
CA VAL A 586 0.38 20.24 5.97
C VAL A 586 0.36 20.36 7.48
N THR A 587 1.16 19.53 8.14
CA THR A 587 1.41 19.63 9.58
C THR A 587 2.85 20.02 9.85
N LYS A 588 3.10 20.59 11.02
CA LYS A 588 4.46 20.67 11.55
C LYS A 588 4.95 19.26 11.90
N TYR A 589 6.17 18.92 11.53
CA TYR A 589 6.74 17.61 11.80
C TYR A 589 6.73 17.28 13.31
N LYS A 590 6.19 16.11 13.63
CA LYS A 590 6.33 15.44 14.92
C LYS A 590 6.57 13.94 14.68
N PRO A 591 7.52 13.30 15.40
CA PRO A 591 7.92 11.92 15.13
C PRO A 591 6.79 10.87 15.22
N LYS A 592 5.78 11.10 16.05
CA LYS A 592 4.69 10.13 16.30
C LYS A 592 3.45 10.36 15.42
N GLU A 593 3.45 11.38 14.58
CA GLU A 593 2.33 11.66 13.66
C GLU A 593 2.60 10.96 12.32
N LEU A 594 2.17 9.70 12.22
CA LEU A 594 2.51 8.82 11.09
C LEU A 594 1.31 8.46 10.20
N HIS A 595 0.10 8.32 10.76
CA HIS A 595 -1.04 7.75 10.04
C HIS A 595 -2.22 8.73 9.93
N ALA A 596 -2.67 8.98 8.70
CA ALA A 596 -3.72 9.97 8.44
C ALA A 596 -5.11 9.58 8.96
N GLY A 597 -5.40 8.28 9.11
CA GLY A 597 -6.60 7.74 9.78
C GLY A 597 -6.46 7.59 11.30
N GLY A 598 -5.29 7.93 11.86
CA GLY A 598 -4.93 7.66 13.25
C GLY A 598 -4.31 6.27 13.47
N GLU A 599 -3.78 6.05 14.67
CA GLU A 599 -3.01 4.84 14.98
C GLU A 599 -3.86 3.56 15.04
N TYR A 600 -5.13 3.64 15.43
CA TYR A 600 -6.01 2.49 15.63
C TYR A 600 -7.41 2.72 15.03
N PRO A 601 -7.56 2.67 13.69
CA PRO A 601 -8.86 2.95 13.04
C PRO A 601 -9.87 1.79 13.18
N ASN A 602 -9.41 0.57 13.46
CA ASN A 602 -10.29 -0.58 13.67
C ASN A 602 -11.24 -0.33 14.85
N GLN A 603 -12.55 -0.43 14.61
CA GLN A 603 -13.62 -0.12 15.58
C GLN A 603 -13.59 1.31 16.15
N SER A 604 -12.85 2.24 15.53
CA SER A 604 -12.86 3.65 15.92
C SER A 604 -14.15 4.32 15.48
N ASN A 605 -14.80 5.05 16.40
CA ASN A 605 -15.98 5.88 16.15
C ASN A 605 -15.76 7.37 16.46
N SER A 606 -14.56 7.74 16.90
CA SER A 606 -14.20 9.12 17.18
C SER A 606 -13.40 9.71 16.03
N GLN A 607 -13.52 11.01 15.80
CA GLN A 607 -12.61 11.71 14.90
C GLN A 607 -11.15 11.53 15.36
N ARG A 608 -10.30 11.04 14.46
CA ARG A 608 -8.87 10.77 14.66
C ARG A 608 -8.08 11.20 13.44
N GLY A 609 -6.75 11.12 13.51
CA GLY A 609 -5.88 11.37 12.37
C GLY A 609 -5.84 12.85 11.99
N LEU A 610 -5.72 13.17 10.70
CA LEU A 610 -5.40 14.53 10.23
C LEU A 610 -6.26 15.66 10.82
N PRO A 611 -7.60 15.56 10.92
CA PRO A 611 -8.39 16.61 11.57
C PRO A 611 -7.95 16.92 13.01
N THR A 612 -7.50 15.91 13.75
CA THR A 612 -6.98 16.09 15.11
C THR A 612 -5.56 16.64 15.14
N LEU A 613 -4.74 16.31 14.13
CA LEU A 613 -3.35 16.77 14.05
C LEU A 613 -3.26 18.26 13.74
N VAL A 614 -4.15 18.79 12.89
CA VAL A 614 -4.19 20.22 12.52
C VAL A 614 -4.99 21.09 13.51
N ALA A 615 -5.57 20.50 14.55
CA ALA A 615 -6.54 21.19 15.41
C ALA A 615 -5.93 22.35 16.22
N ASN A 616 -4.66 22.21 16.60
CA ASN A 616 -3.88 23.22 17.34
C ASN A 616 -3.31 24.32 16.44
N ASP A 617 -3.47 24.22 15.11
CA ASP A 617 -3.20 25.27 14.12
C ASP A 617 -1.78 25.84 14.18
N GLU A 618 -0.77 24.96 14.25
CA GLU A 618 0.62 25.39 14.41
C GLU A 618 1.10 26.23 13.21
N PRO A 619 2.03 27.18 13.43
CA PRO A 619 2.63 27.94 12.35
C PRO A 619 3.52 27.05 11.49
N LEU A 620 3.53 27.27 10.16
CA LEU A 620 4.23 26.42 9.20
C LEU A 620 5.48 27.07 8.57
N ILE A 621 5.63 28.39 8.66
CA ILE A 621 6.71 29.08 7.94
C ILE A 621 8.08 28.82 8.61
N GLY A 622 9.02 28.29 7.83
CA GLY A 622 10.39 28.01 8.28
C GLY A 622 10.48 26.83 9.24
N GLN A 623 9.45 25.99 9.33
CA GLN A 623 9.42 24.79 10.15
C GLN A 623 9.82 23.55 9.34
N ASP A 624 10.08 22.46 10.04
CA ASP A 624 10.08 21.09 9.50
C ASP A 624 8.63 20.65 9.27
N LEU A 625 8.33 20.14 8.08
CA LEU A 625 6.98 19.99 7.55
C LEU A 625 6.69 18.60 7.01
N VAL A 626 5.44 18.17 7.22
CA VAL A 626 4.89 16.97 6.59
C VAL A 626 3.71 17.38 5.73
N ALA A 627 3.81 17.17 4.43
CA ALA A 627 2.68 17.27 3.52
C ALA A 627 1.94 15.94 3.48
N TRP A 628 0.61 16.00 3.55
CA TRP A 628 -0.25 14.82 3.44
C TRP A 628 -1.13 15.00 2.23
N TYR A 629 -0.99 14.10 1.26
CA TYR A 629 -1.74 14.19 0.03
C TYR A 629 -2.73 13.05 -0.08
N THR A 630 -4.01 13.43 -0.15
CA THR A 630 -5.14 12.55 -0.35
C THR A 630 -5.59 12.63 -1.81
N PHE A 631 -5.67 11.49 -2.48
CA PHE A 631 -6.35 11.38 -3.77
C PHE A 631 -7.27 10.17 -3.77
N GLY A 632 -8.32 10.26 -4.58
CA GLY A 632 -9.30 9.19 -4.69
C GLY A 632 -9.68 8.83 -6.12
N THR A 633 -10.10 7.59 -6.30
CA THR A 633 -10.79 7.12 -7.51
C THR A 633 -12.24 6.79 -7.16
N THR A 634 -13.17 7.17 -8.02
CA THR A 634 -14.58 6.77 -7.89
C THR A 634 -14.83 5.65 -8.87
N HIS A 635 -15.07 4.45 -8.35
CA HIS A 635 -15.27 3.25 -9.14
C HIS A 635 -16.77 2.96 -9.28
N VAL A 636 -17.26 3.12 -10.51
CA VAL A 636 -18.56 2.58 -10.95
C VAL A 636 -18.24 1.33 -11.76
N PRO A 637 -18.35 0.12 -11.17
CA PRO A 637 -17.89 -1.10 -11.83
C PRO A 637 -18.60 -1.35 -13.15
N ARG A 638 -17.87 -1.97 -14.09
CA ARG A 638 -18.36 -2.29 -15.44
C ARG A 638 -18.17 -3.79 -15.72
N PRO A 639 -18.88 -4.35 -16.72
CA PRO A 639 -18.66 -5.73 -17.14
C PRO A 639 -17.21 -6.06 -17.49
N GLU A 640 -16.44 -5.11 -18.03
CA GLU A 640 -15.02 -5.29 -18.35
C GLU A 640 -14.12 -5.45 -17.13
N ASP A 641 -14.60 -5.08 -15.94
CA ASP A 641 -13.89 -5.22 -14.67
C ASP A 641 -14.10 -6.64 -14.06
N TRP A 642 -14.86 -7.51 -14.75
CA TRP A 642 -15.26 -8.83 -14.30
C TRP A 642 -14.80 -9.95 -15.26
N PRO A 643 -14.38 -11.14 -14.77
CA PRO A 643 -14.24 -11.53 -13.36
C PRO A 643 -12.98 -11.01 -12.67
N VAL A 644 -12.04 -10.44 -13.42
CA VAL A 644 -10.81 -9.83 -12.89
C VAL A 644 -10.58 -8.48 -13.58
N MET A 645 -10.27 -7.46 -12.78
CA MET A 645 -10.24 -6.07 -13.21
C MET A 645 -8.93 -5.77 -13.96
N PRO A 646 -9.00 -5.16 -15.18
CA PRO A 646 -7.84 -4.53 -15.79
C PRO A 646 -7.30 -3.40 -14.91
N VAL A 647 -6.00 -3.16 -14.95
CA VAL A 647 -5.37 -2.15 -14.08
C VAL A 647 -6.00 -0.77 -14.22
N HIS A 648 -6.25 -0.12 -13.08
CA HIS A 648 -6.55 1.30 -12.99
C HIS A 648 -5.40 2.04 -12.30
N HIS A 649 -4.87 3.08 -12.93
CA HIS A 649 -3.75 3.85 -12.39
C HIS A 649 -4.22 5.12 -11.67
N ALA A 650 -3.72 5.36 -10.46
CA ALA A 650 -3.95 6.59 -9.70
C ALA A 650 -2.66 7.07 -9.04
N GLY A 651 -2.51 8.36 -8.76
CA GLY A 651 -1.24 8.86 -8.21
C GLY A 651 -1.05 10.38 -8.29
N PHE A 652 0.20 10.80 -8.14
CA PHE A 652 0.64 12.19 -8.23
C PHE A 652 2.13 12.27 -8.54
N LYS A 653 2.59 13.47 -8.90
CA LYS A 653 3.98 13.75 -9.22
C LYS A 653 4.55 14.82 -8.30
N LEU A 654 5.78 14.66 -7.86
CA LEU A 654 6.59 15.71 -7.25
C LEU A 654 7.57 16.26 -8.29
N MET A 655 7.43 17.53 -8.64
CA MET A 655 8.22 18.19 -9.69
C MET A 655 9.12 19.29 -9.12
N PRO A 656 10.41 19.34 -9.51
CA PRO A 656 11.30 20.42 -9.10
C PRO A 656 10.86 21.76 -9.72
N VAL A 657 10.62 22.76 -8.89
CA VAL A 657 10.31 24.14 -9.33
C VAL A 657 11.38 25.07 -8.80
N GLY A 658 12.26 25.49 -9.70
CA GLY A 658 13.40 26.33 -9.35
C GLY A 658 14.42 25.64 -8.44
N PHE A 659 14.28 24.35 -8.15
CA PHE A 659 15.25 23.58 -7.37
C PHE A 659 16.62 23.57 -8.06
N PHE A 660 16.68 23.12 -9.31
CA PHE A 660 17.88 23.18 -10.15
C PHE A 660 18.04 24.55 -10.80
N THR A 661 19.27 24.86 -11.26
CA THR A 661 19.57 26.12 -11.95
C THR A 661 19.09 26.16 -13.41
N ARG A 662 18.85 24.98 -13.98
CA ARG A 662 18.36 24.71 -15.35
C ARG A 662 17.85 23.27 -15.40
N ASN A 663 17.35 22.82 -16.55
CA ASN A 663 16.99 21.41 -16.75
C ASN A 663 18.17 20.49 -16.34
N PRO A 664 18.02 19.64 -15.31
CA PRO A 664 19.11 18.78 -14.83
C PRO A 664 19.45 17.66 -15.80
N ALA A 665 18.53 17.27 -16.68
CA ALA A 665 18.71 16.20 -17.66
C ALA A 665 19.50 16.61 -18.93
N ILE A 666 19.91 17.87 -19.07
CA ILE A 666 20.67 18.31 -20.26
C ILE A 666 22.07 17.68 -20.32
N TYR A 667 22.59 17.24 -19.18
CA TYR A 667 23.92 16.64 -19.05
C TYR A 667 23.94 15.15 -19.39
N LEU A 668 22.79 14.55 -19.67
CA LEU A 668 22.72 13.16 -20.09
C LEU A 668 23.39 12.99 -21.47
N PRO A 669 24.09 11.87 -21.69
CA PRO A 669 24.68 11.58 -22.99
C PRO A 669 23.58 11.32 -24.03
N GLU A 670 23.89 11.60 -25.29
CA GLU A 670 23.02 11.21 -26.39
C GLU A 670 22.91 9.68 -26.46
N SER A 671 21.70 9.18 -26.73
CA SER A 671 21.49 7.75 -26.86
C SER A 671 22.20 7.23 -28.10
N THR A 672 23.15 6.30 -27.91
CA THR A 672 23.84 5.65 -29.04
C THR A 672 22.97 4.52 -29.58
N PRO A 673 22.57 4.53 -30.87
CA PRO A 673 21.84 3.41 -31.46
C PRO A 673 22.69 2.13 -31.42
N VAL A 674 22.09 1.03 -30.97
CA VAL A 674 22.73 -0.29 -31.12
C VAL A 674 22.66 -0.65 -32.60
N LYS A 675 23.82 -0.74 -33.27
CA LYS A 675 23.89 -1.28 -34.63
C LYS A 675 23.62 -2.78 -34.54
N HIS A 676 22.41 -3.21 -34.88
CA HIS A 676 22.17 -4.62 -35.16
C HIS A 676 22.83 -4.96 -36.50
N SER A 677 23.75 -5.94 -36.50
CA SER A 677 24.09 -6.63 -37.74
C SER A 677 22.82 -7.33 -38.22
N SER A 678 22.24 -6.82 -39.29
CA SER A 678 21.09 -7.42 -39.98
C SER A 678 21.37 -8.85 -40.42
#